data_AF-A0A2S6ND35-F1
#
_entry.id   AF-A0A2S6ND35-F1
#
_cell.length_a   1.000
_cell.length_b   1.000
_cell.length_c   1.000
_cell.angle_alpha   90.00
_cell.angle_beta   90.00
_cell.angle_gamma   90.00
#
_symmetry.space_group_name_H-M   'P 1'
#
loop_
_entity.id
_entity.type
_entity.pdbx_description
1 polymer ?
#
loop_
_entity_poly.entity_id
_entity_poly.type
_entity_poly.pdbx_seq_one_letter_code
_entity_poly.pdbx_strand_id
1 'polypeptide(L)'
;MNEFVDIEQAEAVTKPLSIYCVAVIRNEGDIIANFLGQAVALFDHTFVVDLQSTDGTREAIDTFSANNPGKITTFTCKTRRRGQSAMMNALARRAFGEGADWVFFLDAADFIAVENRGELLKFLEGCKDELIHLQGVNLVPSDYGRFEHFDATQSFFWRGKPEPSFKVALSSFYALLNPDFRVWDGNNVVSRSASEDSEPHRPGLELLHIPVRSSSRLKYQLTDTGGVLPETDAHVGKIMQRIQASQVTPGVLNSIAANFSIRDDATAELLPQSANWPTRLLPGHARASSGREVRSLAETVKRDSALVWDKPRFTEGTPVCAEFQGTDIRIRCLPMVAGRRLAYYGRYEKLPGETGQAGADLDLTVALKSVEAAFVRPDATTDEDWAVFAPILFALFAIARPRRFVNLGVNDGASLLTACRAAERFKIGTQCIAVDTWAHPGGGDDQSSQFEHFTRNLEEKYPRQHFIRAMFSEAVECFDDMSIDVLLIDAWADYDSAREQLELWLPKLSDVGIVLLRGTKAVREECGIWRLWTELKQKYPTVSFDHEDGLGVLYVGGSPSATAALMEMLGKDSQRTMLAQLFFERLGHLTARAARRPPEQHVGYREGDLLASTTVVKSMRRLLKLQLLRAKLIYLLMAPFARKQKHYAQKKQILRSGIRSLNSVLEDRAREHASRLRKPDPDAIHEKPPVGAYVAFNPEITPPGAPKGLHPKVRLIIPTRGCSKWLREFLKAYEDWGLKPTFAVDPGCEPKTLEILKATNTDMIFIDSTQIGNGEGIMPYLSKHVKEDYILRLDDDEFPTADFIAWVNSVPDSPYAFVTSWWIPRHEVALIDGEICSCHPKWLRVKVGNAVYENLHGGRFYRHRDVVYDQVGPHHGNFLSDYVSHCPPEARIVHLDYLVRTASERLAKLRVVEQRFPGNGWPFANHMIPEMAPRELLLPRKFHSPELDQLIAAILANIHEPSEEVVLKISEIAKIQQDRLTSDAIHFQY
;
A
#
# COMPACT_ATOMS: atom_id res chain seq x y z
N MET A 1 23.74 -31.98 28.42
CA MET A 1 24.54 -33.04 29.05
C MET A 1 24.97 -32.51 30.39
N ASN A 2 24.69 -33.30 31.43
CA ASN A 2 24.88 -32.99 32.84
C ASN A 2 26.36 -32.88 33.20
N GLU A 3 26.78 -31.79 33.81
CA GLU A 3 27.80 -31.81 34.85
C GLU A 3 27.28 -30.98 36.02
N PHE A 4 26.69 -31.68 37.00
CA PHE A 4 26.50 -31.16 38.35
C PHE A 4 27.88 -31.18 39.01
N VAL A 5 28.39 -30.00 39.36
CA VAL A 5 29.54 -29.87 40.26
C VAL A 5 29.02 -30.02 41.69
N ASP A 6 29.66 -30.89 42.47
CA ASP A 6 29.45 -31.07 43.91
C ASP A 6 29.64 -29.75 44.67
N ILE A 7 28.56 -29.20 45.24
CA ILE A 7 28.56 -27.97 46.06
C ILE A 7 28.50 -28.36 47.55
N GLU A 8 29.54 -29.00 48.09
CA GLU A 8 29.63 -29.20 49.54
C GLU A 8 30.97 -28.81 50.20
N GLN A 9 31.98 -28.32 49.48
CA GLN A 9 33.23 -27.87 50.11
C GLN A 9 33.89 -26.67 49.43
N ALA A 10 33.14 -25.59 49.22
CA ALA A 10 33.74 -24.28 49.00
C ALA A 10 33.36 -23.37 50.18
N GLU A 11 34.30 -23.10 51.09
CA GLU A 11 34.22 -21.91 51.92
C GLU A 11 33.95 -20.74 50.98
N ALA A 12 32.73 -20.19 51.03
CA ALA A 12 32.32 -19.09 50.18
C ALA A 12 33.18 -17.87 50.53
N VAL A 13 34.25 -17.68 49.78
CA VAL A 13 34.90 -16.38 49.66
C VAL A 13 33.86 -15.47 49.04
N THR A 14 33.06 -14.81 49.88
CA THR A 14 32.07 -13.82 49.45
C THR A 14 32.86 -12.70 48.80
N LYS A 15 32.91 -12.69 47.46
CA LYS A 15 33.47 -11.57 46.70
C LYS A 15 32.69 -10.32 47.12
N PRO A 16 33.37 -9.21 47.48
CA PRO A 16 32.68 -7.98 47.83
C PRO A 16 31.84 -7.50 46.64
N LEU A 17 30.64 -6.99 46.91
CA LEU A 17 29.73 -6.47 45.88
C LEU A 17 30.42 -5.37 45.05
N SER A 18 30.31 -5.52 43.74
CA SER A 18 30.75 -4.56 42.74
C SER A 18 29.59 -3.63 42.37
N ILE A 19 29.70 -2.34 42.64
CA ILE A 19 28.62 -1.36 42.47
C ILE A 19 29.03 -0.33 41.43
N TYR A 20 28.26 -0.24 40.35
CA TYR A 20 28.51 0.69 39.25
C TYR A 20 27.46 1.81 39.24
N CYS A 21 27.84 2.97 38.72
CA CYS A 21 26.95 4.08 38.43
C CYS A 21 26.96 4.39 36.93
N VAL A 22 25.81 4.76 36.37
CA VAL A 22 25.68 5.26 34.99
C VAL A 22 25.00 6.63 35.02
N ALA A 23 25.55 7.58 34.26
CA ALA A 23 25.05 8.95 34.18
C ALA A 23 25.18 9.52 32.76
N VAL A 24 24.22 10.35 32.37
CA VAL A 24 24.25 11.15 31.13
C VAL A 24 24.23 12.61 31.57
N ILE A 25 25.21 13.39 31.15
CA ILE A 25 25.50 14.72 31.69
C ILE A 25 25.66 15.72 30.55
N ARG A 26 25.09 16.91 30.74
CA ARG A 26 25.28 18.06 29.86
C ARG A 26 25.30 19.34 30.65
N ASN A 27 26.40 20.09 30.58
CA ASN A 27 26.49 21.44 31.14
C ASN A 27 26.01 21.51 32.60
N GLU A 28 26.67 20.75 33.48
CA GLU A 28 26.41 20.66 34.92
C GLU A 28 27.62 21.16 35.73
N GLY A 29 28.40 22.09 35.17
CA GLY A 29 29.71 22.47 35.70
C GLY A 29 29.68 22.98 37.14
N ASP A 30 28.57 23.57 37.57
CA ASP A 30 28.38 24.10 38.92
C ASP A 30 28.18 23.02 40.00
N ILE A 31 27.81 21.79 39.62
CA ILE A 31 27.53 20.68 40.56
C ILE A 31 28.34 19.41 40.26
N ILE A 32 28.93 19.29 39.07
CA ILE A 32 29.58 18.05 38.60
C ILE A 32 30.68 17.56 39.54
N ALA A 33 31.45 18.45 40.16
CA ALA A 33 32.51 18.07 41.09
C ALA A 33 31.96 17.33 42.32
N ASN A 34 30.79 17.74 42.82
CA ASN A 34 30.11 17.11 43.96
C ASN A 34 29.59 15.72 43.57
N PHE A 35 29.01 15.59 42.37
CA PHE A 35 28.59 14.30 41.81
C PHE A 35 29.76 13.34 41.66
N LEU A 36 30.89 13.80 41.12
CA LEU A 36 32.08 12.97 40.94
C LEU A 36 32.74 12.58 42.28
N GLY A 37 32.65 13.44 43.29
CA GLY A 37 33.04 13.12 44.67
C GLY A 37 32.25 11.92 45.22
N GLN A 38 30.93 11.91 45.02
CA GLN A 38 30.08 10.75 45.31
C GLN A 38 30.45 9.53 44.45
N ALA A 39 30.66 9.74 43.15
CA ALA A 39 30.99 8.68 42.20
C ALA A 39 32.20 7.85 42.67
N VAL A 40 33.27 8.51 43.08
CA VAL A 40 34.49 7.85 43.57
C VAL A 40 34.35 7.32 45.00
N ALA A 41 33.59 8.00 45.86
CA ALA A 41 33.43 7.56 47.25
C ALA A 41 32.55 6.31 47.39
N LEU A 42 31.50 6.18 46.58
CA LEU A 42 30.49 5.13 46.74
C LEU A 42 30.64 3.98 45.74
N PHE A 43 31.08 4.23 44.51
CA PHE A 43 31.03 3.25 43.43
C PHE A 43 32.41 2.68 43.07
N ASP A 44 32.41 1.45 42.58
CA ASP A 44 33.61 0.80 42.05
C ASP A 44 33.99 1.41 40.71
N HIS A 45 32.99 1.67 39.86
CA HIS A 45 33.16 2.28 38.55
C HIS A 45 31.96 3.17 38.20
N THR A 46 32.20 4.24 37.45
CA THR A 46 31.15 5.13 36.92
C THR A 46 31.31 5.33 35.43
N PHE A 47 30.26 5.05 34.67
CA PHE A 47 30.17 5.43 33.27
C PHE A 47 29.46 6.77 33.13
N VAL A 48 30.09 7.72 32.46
CA VAL A 48 29.53 9.04 32.20
C VAL A 48 29.44 9.26 30.70
N VAL A 49 28.27 9.63 30.20
CA VAL A 49 28.12 10.14 28.83
C VAL A 49 28.03 11.65 28.88
N ASP A 50 29.00 12.32 28.30
CA ASP A 50 28.97 13.75 28.06
C ASP A 50 28.24 14.06 26.74
N LEU A 51 27.17 14.85 26.82
CA LEU A 51 26.44 15.33 25.64
C LEU A 51 27.03 16.66 25.17
N GLN A 52 28.30 16.65 24.76
CA GLN A 52 29.01 17.83 24.23
C GLN A 52 28.94 19.04 25.17
N SER A 53 29.30 18.88 26.44
CA SER A 53 29.29 20.01 27.38
C SER A 53 30.29 21.09 26.97
N THR A 54 29.89 22.34 27.16
CA THR A 54 30.64 23.54 26.79
C THR A 54 30.93 24.45 27.98
N ASP A 55 30.32 24.22 29.14
CA ASP A 55 30.44 25.07 30.34
C ASP A 55 31.65 24.77 31.24
N GLY A 56 32.47 23.77 30.90
CA GLY A 56 33.58 23.29 31.74
C GLY A 56 33.35 21.92 32.35
N THR A 57 32.14 21.35 32.22
CA THR A 57 31.78 20.03 32.75
C THR A 57 32.72 18.93 32.24
N ARG A 58 32.99 18.88 30.93
CA ARG A 58 33.82 17.83 30.35
C ARG A 58 35.25 17.86 30.89
N GLU A 59 35.83 19.05 31.00
CA GLU A 59 37.16 19.25 31.54
C GLU A 59 37.25 18.87 33.02
N ALA A 60 36.18 19.09 33.79
CA ALA A 60 36.10 18.63 35.18
C ALA A 60 36.07 17.09 35.25
N ILE A 61 35.24 16.43 34.43
CA ILE A 61 35.15 14.96 34.36
C ILE A 61 36.52 14.36 33.98
N ASP A 62 37.15 14.86 32.92
CA ASP A 62 38.44 14.33 32.43
C ASP A 62 39.54 14.48 33.49
N THR A 63 39.56 15.59 34.23
CA THR A 63 40.51 15.81 35.34
C THR A 63 40.28 14.83 36.47
N PHE A 64 39.01 14.62 36.85
CA PHE A 64 38.65 13.73 37.94
C PHE A 64 38.98 12.27 37.58
N SER A 65 38.71 11.87 36.33
CA SER A 65 39.09 10.56 35.78
C SER A 65 40.60 10.36 35.78
N ALA A 66 41.38 11.37 35.37
CA ALA A 66 42.85 11.32 35.41
C ALA A 66 43.40 11.16 36.84
N ASN A 67 42.78 11.81 37.83
CA ASN A 67 43.18 11.72 39.23
C ASN A 67 42.69 10.42 39.91
N ASN A 68 41.72 9.72 39.32
CA ASN A 68 41.13 8.48 39.84
C ASN A 68 41.10 7.41 38.74
N PRO A 69 42.27 6.92 38.30
CA PRO A 69 42.36 5.99 37.17
C PRO A 69 41.55 4.72 37.43
N GLY A 70 40.77 4.31 36.44
CA GLY A 70 39.91 3.12 36.52
C GLY A 70 38.62 3.31 37.33
N LYS A 71 38.31 4.51 37.83
CA LYS A 71 37.02 4.79 38.49
C LYS A 71 35.96 5.38 37.57
N ILE A 72 36.37 6.14 36.56
CA ILE A 72 35.45 6.87 35.67
C ILE A 72 35.84 6.63 34.23
N THR A 73 34.89 6.15 33.44
CA THR A 73 35.03 6.07 31.97
C THR A 73 34.03 7.01 31.32
N THR A 74 34.54 7.89 30.48
CA THR A 74 33.74 8.93 29.81
C THR A 74 33.49 8.57 28.36
N PHE A 75 32.25 8.73 27.92
CA PHE A 75 31.84 8.65 26.52
C PHE A 75 31.31 9.99 26.03
N THR A 76 31.30 10.19 24.72
CA THR A 76 30.71 11.37 24.09
C THR A 76 29.54 10.96 23.21
N CYS A 77 28.40 11.63 23.30
CA CYS A 77 27.31 11.46 22.34
C CYS A 77 26.95 12.80 21.69
N LYS A 78 26.88 12.82 20.35
CA LYS A 78 26.60 14.01 19.55
C LYS A 78 25.15 14.08 19.08
N THR A 79 24.26 13.24 19.62
CA THR A 79 22.83 13.24 19.31
C THR A 79 22.03 13.92 20.43
N ARG A 80 21.14 14.85 20.10
CA ARG A 80 20.31 15.58 21.08
C ARG A 80 18.98 14.86 21.37
N ARG A 81 18.44 15.06 22.59
CA ARG A 81 17.05 14.75 23.04
C ARG A 81 16.58 13.29 23.17
N ARG A 82 16.88 12.36 22.26
CA ARG A 82 16.12 11.08 22.17
C ARG A 82 16.88 9.80 22.56
N GLY A 83 17.99 9.95 23.27
CA GLY A 83 18.92 8.85 23.52
C GLY A 83 19.09 8.46 24.99
N GLN A 84 18.54 9.17 25.98
CA GLN A 84 18.90 8.97 27.39
C GLN A 84 18.62 7.52 27.82
N SER A 85 17.39 7.05 27.68
CA SER A 85 17.02 5.65 27.95
C SER A 85 17.94 4.70 27.18
N ALA A 86 18.18 4.92 25.89
CA ALA A 86 19.05 4.04 25.09
C ALA A 86 20.49 3.97 25.61
N MET A 87 21.08 5.11 25.97
CA MET A 87 22.43 5.21 26.53
C MET A 87 22.50 4.55 27.90
N MET A 88 21.57 4.88 28.80
CA MET A 88 21.51 4.30 30.15
C MET A 88 21.40 2.77 30.11
N ASN A 89 20.53 2.25 29.25
CA ASN A 89 20.35 0.81 29.06
C ASN A 89 21.58 0.13 28.44
N ALA A 90 22.28 0.78 27.51
CA ALA A 90 23.52 0.24 26.93
C ALA A 90 24.67 0.22 27.95
N LEU A 91 24.81 1.28 28.75
CA LEU A 91 25.82 1.36 29.81
C LEU A 91 25.55 0.35 30.93
N ALA A 92 24.29 0.18 31.33
CA ALA A 92 23.94 -0.81 32.34
C ALA A 92 24.25 -2.23 31.89
N ARG A 93 23.88 -2.60 30.65
CA ARG A 93 24.25 -3.90 30.07
C ARG A 93 25.77 -4.09 30.01
N ARG A 94 26.51 -3.05 29.65
CA ARG A 94 27.98 -3.07 29.68
C ARG A 94 28.51 -3.26 31.10
N ALA A 95 27.99 -2.53 32.08
CA ALA A 95 28.40 -2.65 33.49
C ALA A 95 28.20 -4.08 34.02
N PHE A 96 27.03 -4.68 33.76
CA PHE A 96 26.78 -6.09 34.12
C PHE A 96 27.73 -7.05 33.37
N GLY A 97 28.01 -6.79 32.09
CA GLY A 97 29.00 -7.55 31.32
C GLY A 97 30.43 -7.43 31.86
N GLU A 98 30.78 -6.30 32.49
CA GLU A 98 32.05 -6.07 33.18
C GLU A 98 32.05 -6.58 34.64
N GLY A 99 30.95 -7.20 35.09
CA GLY A 99 30.85 -7.85 36.40
C GLY A 99 30.35 -6.96 37.54
N ALA A 100 29.58 -5.91 37.23
CA ALA A 100 28.81 -5.18 38.24
C ALA A 100 27.73 -6.08 38.85
N ASP A 101 27.57 -6.04 40.18
CA ASP A 101 26.48 -6.69 40.90
C ASP A 101 25.27 -5.77 41.02
N TRP A 102 25.49 -4.45 41.07
CA TRP A 102 24.46 -3.42 41.10
C TRP A 102 24.80 -2.26 40.17
N VAL A 103 23.81 -1.70 39.49
CA VAL A 103 23.94 -0.51 38.63
C VAL A 103 22.93 0.55 39.05
N PHE A 104 23.44 1.73 39.40
CA PHE A 104 22.66 2.91 39.80
C PHE A 104 22.53 3.89 38.62
N PHE A 105 21.34 4.46 38.44
CA PHE A 105 21.03 5.39 37.35
C PHE A 105 20.78 6.80 37.91
N LEU A 106 21.80 7.66 37.82
CA LEU A 106 21.80 8.97 38.50
C LEU A 106 22.00 10.13 37.52
N ASP A 107 21.40 11.27 37.85
CA ASP A 107 21.70 12.56 37.24
C ASP A 107 22.78 13.31 38.06
N ALA A 108 23.39 14.35 37.48
CA ALA A 108 24.47 15.10 38.15
C ALA A 108 24.03 15.84 39.43
N ALA A 109 22.73 16.01 39.66
CA ALA A 109 22.16 16.66 40.84
C ALA A 109 21.58 15.65 41.86
N ASP A 110 21.81 14.35 41.68
CA ASP A 110 21.31 13.28 42.51
C ASP A 110 22.38 12.77 43.50
N PHE A 111 22.03 12.77 44.78
CA PHE A 111 22.93 12.34 45.86
C PHE A 111 22.30 11.26 46.74
N ILE A 112 22.95 10.12 46.90
CA ILE A 112 22.46 9.02 47.74
C ILE A 112 22.65 9.40 49.21
N ALA A 113 21.60 9.32 50.02
CA ALA A 113 21.61 9.71 51.43
C ALA A 113 22.29 8.66 52.34
N VAL A 114 23.55 8.34 52.05
CA VAL A 114 24.42 7.49 52.88
C VAL A 114 25.71 8.25 53.17
N GLU A 115 26.36 8.04 54.31
CA GLU A 115 27.59 8.80 54.62
C GLU A 115 28.82 8.21 53.91
N ASN A 116 28.85 6.89 53.72
CA ASN A 116 30.00 6.19 53.15
C ASN A 116 29.60 4.89 52.43
N ARG A 117 30.55 4.32 51.68
CA ARG A 117 30.36 3.06 50.94
C ARG A 117 29.98 1.87 51.82
N GLY A 118 30.45 1.79 53.06
CA GLY A 118 30.13 0.69 53.98
C GLY A 118 28.64 0.65 54.33
N GLU A 119 28.01 1.82 54.49
CA GLU A 119 26.56 1.92 54.69
C GLU A 119 25.77 1.48 53.45
N LEU A 120 26.22 1.89 52.25
CA LEU A 120 25.64 1.44 50.98
C LEU A 120 25.73 -0.08 50.81
N LEU A 121 26.91 -0.67 51.06
CA LEU A 121 27.12 -2.11 50.98
C LEU A 121 26.21 -2.87 51.95
N LYS A 122 26.16 -2.43 53.22
CA LYS A 122 25.30 -3.04 54.22
C LYS A 122 23.82 -3.01 53.83
N PHE A 123 23.37 -1.94 53.19
CA PHE A 123 22.02 -1.87 52.64
C PHE A 123 21.79 -2.89 51.52
N LEU A 124 22.69 -2.94 50.52
CA LEU A 124 22.56 -3.82 49.36
C LEU A 124 22.68 -5.30 49.71
N GLU A 125 23.59 -5.67 50.63
CA GLU A 125 23.73 -7.04 51.14
C GLU A 125 22.48 -7.53 51.89
N GLY A 126 21.77 -6.60 52.56
CA GLY A 126 20.51 -6.88 53.23
C GLY A 126 19.28 -6.79 52.32
N CYS A 127 19.44 -6.35 51.07
CA CYS A 127 18.34 -6.15 50.14
C CYS A 127 17.87 -7.48 49.57
N LYS A 128 16.55 -7.71 49.61
CA LYS A 128 15.90 -8.92 49.05
C LYS A 128 15.29 -8.68 47.67
N ASP A 129 15.23 -7.42 47.26
CA ASP A 129 14.70 -7.01 45.98
C ASP A 129 15.83 -6.83 44.98
N GLU A 130 15.55 -7.17 43.73
CA GLU A 130 16.52 -7.12 42.63
C GLU A 130 16.42 -5.80 41.83
N LEU A 131 15.39 -5.02 42.13
CA LEU A 131 15.14 -3.66 41.66
C LEU A 131 14.79 -2.82 42.88
N ILE A 132 15.52 -1.74 43.08
CA ILE A 132 15.21 -0.76 44.13
C ILE A 132 14.86 0.58 43.51
N HIS A 133 13.86 1.25 44.09
CA HIS A 133 13.53 2.62 43.77
C HIS A 133 14.10 3.52 44.87
N LEU A 134 14.95 4.45 44.45
CA LEU A 134 15.53 5.47 45.30
C LEU A 134 14.46 6.53 45.59
N GLN A 135 14.07 6.66 46.86
CA GLN A 135 13.01 7.55 47.31
C GLN A 135 13.48 9.00 47.27
N GLY A 136 12.95 9.79 46.33
CA GLY A 136 13.37 11.17 46.14
C GLY A 136 12.99 12.11 47.29
N VAL A 137 13.89 13.03 47.59
CA VAL A 137 13.71 14.18 48.48
C VAL A 137 14.22 15.42 47.75
N ASN A 138 13.30 16.30 47.35
CA ASN A 138 13.66 17.56 46.74
C ASN A 138 14.22 18.52 47.79
N LEU A 139 15.45 18.94 47.58
CA LEU A 139 16.17 19.91 48.40
C LEU A 139 16.00 21.32 47.84
N VAL A 140 15.57 22.23 48.72
CA VAL A 140 15.46 23.66 48.44
C VAL A 140 16.69 24.37 49.02
N PRO A 141 17.55 24.99 48.20
CA PRO A 141 18.73 25.69 48.70
C PRO A 141 18.37 26.79 49.71
N SER A 142 19.17 26.95 50.76
CA SER A 142 19.07 28.10 51.66
C SER A 142 19.51 29.41 51.00
N ASP A 143 20.44 29.30 50.05
CA ASP A 143 20.93 30.38 49.20
C ASP A 143 21.11 29.86 47.77
N TYR A 144 20.64 30.64 46.79
CA TYR A 144 20.74 30.28 45.38
C TYR A 144 22.06 30.80 44.81
N GLY A 145 22.73 29.94 44.04
CA GLY A 145 23.99 30.26 43.39
C GLY A 145 23.85 31.13 42.14
N ARG A 146 24.92 31.15 41.34
CA ARG A 146 24.97 31.75 39.99
C ARG A 146 25.00 30.64 38.94
N PHE A 147 25.26 30.98 37.68
CA PHE A 147 25.38 29.95 36.64
C PHE A 147 26.67 29.13 36.83
N GLU A 148 27.74 29.80 37.22
CA GLU A 148 29.09 29.27 37.28
C GLU A 148 29.43 28.64 38.64
N HIS A 149 28.62 28.93 39.66
CA HIS A 149 28.94 28.57 41.03
C HIS A 149 27.70 28.27 41.85
N PHE A 150 27.75 27.16 42.58
CA PHE A 150 26.74 26.75 43.54
C PHE A 150 27.44 26.16 44.77
N ASP A 151 27.09 26.66 45.97
CA ASP A 151 27.63 26.13 47.22
C ASP A 151 26.82 24.91 47.67
N ALA A 152 27.38 23.72 47.51
CA ALA A 152 26.75 22.48 47.97
C ALA A 152 27.01 22.15 49.45
N THR A 153 27.80 22.97 50.17
CA THR A 153 28.08 22.80 51.61
C THR A 153 27.02 23.43 52.51
N GLN A 154 26.15 24.24 51.92
CA GLN A 154 25.05 24.91 52.60
C GLN A 154 24.01 23.94 53.19
N SER A 155 23.12 24.49 54.03
CA SER A 155 21.93 23.77 54.48
C SER A 155 20.81 23.85 53.44
N PHE A 156 20.02 22.79 53.33
CA PHE A 156 18.90 22.69 52.42
C PHE A 156 17.59 22.50 53.18
N PHE A 157 16.55 23.23 52.82
CA PHE A 157 15.21 22.98 53.32
C PHE A 157 14.57 21.82 52.55
N TRP A 158 13.70 21.06 53.21
CA TRP A 158 12.88 20.05 52.55
C TRP A 158 11.53 19.94 53.26
N ARG A 159 10.52 19.38 52.57
CA ARG A 159 9.13 19.38 53.05
C ARG A 159 8.86 18.48 54.26
N GLY A 160 9.83 17.65 54.66
CA GLY A 160 9.62 16.66 55.73
C GLY A 160 8.86 15.40 55.28
N LYS A 161 8.56 15.28 53.98
CA LYS A 161 7.99 14.08 53.38
C LYS A 161 8.71 13.76 52.07
N PRO A 162 8.86 12.46 51.74
CA PRO A 162 9.47 12.06 50.48
C PRO A 162 8.55 12.37 49.29
N GLU A 163 9.16 12.55 48.12
CA GLU A 163 8.51 12.93 46.87
C GLU A 163 8.29 11.72 45.94
N PRO A 164 7.34 11.78 44.98
CA PRO A 164 7.04 10.68 44.05
C PRO A 164 8.08 10.49 42.94
N SER A 165 9.11 11.33 42.87
CA SER A 165 10.20 11.16 41.91
C SER A 165 11.15 10.09 42.43
N PHE A 166 11.29 9.01 41.67
CA PHE A 166 12.18 7.91 42.00
C PHE A 166 13.34 7.87 41.01
N LYS A 167 14.51 7.45 41.46
CA LYS A 167 15.51 6.87 40.55
C LYS A 167 15.57 5.38 40.81
N VAL A 168 16.27 4.62 39.98
CA VAL A 168 16.34 3.17 40.15
C VAL A 168 17.77 2.68 40.28
N ALA A 169 17.93 1.54 40.94
CA ALA A 169 19.10 0.70 40.79
C ALA A 169 18.68 -0.75 40.55
N LEU A 170 19.44 -1.44 39.70
CA LEU A 170 19.17 -2.80 39.27
C LEU A 170 20.31 -3.72 39.71
N SER A 171 19.97 -4.92 40.16
CA SER A 171 20.94 -5.97 40.40
C SER A 171 21.28 -6.72 39.11
N SER A 172 22.43 -7.39 39.11
CA SER A 172 22.84 -8.30 38.03
C SER A 172 21.86 -9.46 37.86
N PHE A 173 21.25 -9.92 38.95
CA PHE A 173 20.25 -10.98 38.92
C PHE A 173 18.95 -10.52 38.25
N TYR A 174 18.49 -9.28 38.48
CA TYR A 174 17.37 -8.70 37.73
C TYR A 174 17.66 -8.69 36.23
N ALA A 175 18.85 -8.22 35.84
CA ALA A 175 19.25 -8.14 34.43
C ALA A 175 19.40 -9.53 33.77
N LEU A 176 19.86 -10.53 34.53
CA LEU A 176 19.97 -11.92 34.07
C LEU A 176 18.58 -12.54 33.81
N LEU A 177 17.62 -12.29 34.71
CA LEU A 177 16.24 -12.76 34.56
C LEU A 177 15.47 -12.01 33.47
N ASN A 178 15.83 -10.75 33.21
CA ASN A 178 15.13 -9.87 32.28
C ASN A 178 16.13 -9.24 31.29
N PRO A 179 16.72 -9.99 30.35
CA PRO A 179 17.76 -9.48 29.44
C PRO A 179 17.31 -8.30 28.56
N ASP A 180 16.00 -8.21 28.31
CA ASP A 180 15.34 -7.16 27.55
C ASP A 180 14.86 -5.98 28.41
N PHE A 181 15.29 -5.88 29.68
CA PHE A 181 14.87 -4.81 30.57
C PHE A 181 15.07 -3.43 29.96
N ARG A 182 14.21 -2.50 30.37
CA ARG A 182 14.27 -1.11 29.95
C ARG A 182 14.11 -0.17 31.12
N VAL A 183 15.13 0.65 31.34
CA VAL A 183 15.02 1.88 32.14
C VAL A 183 14.55 3.01 31.23
N TRP A 184 13.44 3.64 31.56
CA TRP A 184 12.84 4.72 30.75
C TRP A 184 13.49 6.07 31.00
N ASP A 185 13.22 7.04 30.12
CA ASP A 185 13.74 8.41 30.27
C ASP A 185 13.34 8.99 31.62
N GLY A 186 14.25 9.75 32.24
CA GLY A 186 14.10 10.21 33.62
C GLY A 186 14.59 9.21 34.68
N ASN A 187 15.00 7.99 34.30
CA ASN A 187 15.59 6.97 35.18
C ASN A 187 14.70 6.53 36.36
N ASN A 188 13.39 6.71 36.26
CA ASN A 188 12.44 6.52 37.35
C ASN A 188 11.52 5.31 37.19
N VAL A 189 11.43 4.78 35.96
CA VAL A 189 10.56 3.66 35.61
C VAL A 189 11.39 2.56 34.95
N VAL A 190 11.11 1.32 35.33
CA VAL A 190 11.71 0.12 34.74
C VAL A 190 10.61 -0.81 34.27
N SER A 191 10.79 -1.41 33.10
CA SER A 191 9.98 -2.53 32.62
C SER A 191 10.89 -3.74 32.35
N ARG A 192 10.35 -4.96 32.46
CA ARG A 192 11.08 -6.19 32.11
C ARG A 192 11.37 -6.29 30.61
N SER A 193 10.54 -5.67 29.80
CA SER A 193 10.72 -5.50 28.36
C SER A 193 10.07 -4.20 27.89
N ALA A 194 10.32 -3.79 26.65
CA ALA A 194 9.72 -2.57 26.08
C ALA A 194 8.18 -2.64 25.94
N SER A 195 7.58 -3.84 26.01
CA SER A 195 6.15 -4.07 25.83
C SER A 195 5.41 -4.44 27.11
N GLU A 196 6.13 -4.60 28.22
CA GLU A 196 5.54 -4.87 29.54
C GLU A 196 5.31 -3.59 30.34
N ASP A 197 4.31 -3.65 31.21
CA ASP A 197 4.01 -2.59 32.18
C ASP A 197 5.23 -2.29 33.07
N SER A 198 5.23 -1.10 33.65
CA SER A 198 6.23 -0.70 34.63
C SER A 198 6.21 -1.62 35.85
N GLU A 199 7.38 -2.01 36.32
CA GLU A 199 7.55 -2.71 37.59
C GLU A 199 6.93 -1.90 38.74
N PRO A 200 6.29 -2.57 39.72
CA PRO A 200 5.76 -1.90 40.89
C PRO A 200 6.86 -1.23 41.69
N HIS A 201 6.50 -0.14 42.37
CA HIS A 201 7.43 0.61 43.22
C HIS A 201 7.93 -0.26 44.39
N ARG A 202 9.25 -0.28 44.58
CA ARG A 202 9.95 -1.01 45.66
C ARG A 202 10.85 -0.04 46.41
N PRO A 203 10.41 0.53 47.54
CA PRO A 203 11.15 1.59 48.22
C PRO A 203 12.50 1.08 48.73
N GLY A 204 13.56 1.78 48.37
CA GLY A 204 14.93 1.49 48.77
C GLY A 204 15.57 2.64 49.54
N LEU A 205 16.75 3.05 49.09
CA LEU A 205 17.51 4.16 49.68
C LEU A 205 16.86 5.51 49.41
N GLU A 206 17.14 6.48 50.28
CA GLU A 206 16.73 7.86 50.06
C GLU A 206 17.69 8.57 49.09
N LEU A 207 17.14 9.40 48.22
CA LEU A 207 17.86 10.19 47.22
C LEU A 207 17.61 11.67 47.43
N LEU A 208 18.67 12.42 47.70
CA LEU A 208 18.62 13.87 47.80
C LEU A 208 18.79 14.47 46.40
N HIS A 209 17.78 15.18 45.91
CA HIS A 209 17.77 15.80 44.60
C HIS A 209 17.80 17.33 44.71
N ILE A 210 18.68 18.00 43.96
CA ILE A 210 18.77 19.47 43.93
C ILE A 210 18.29 19.97 42.55
N PRO A 211 16.98 20.11 42.34
CA PRO A 211 16.41 20.43 41.03
C PRO A 211 16.68 21.88 40.58
N VAL A 212 16.91 22.80 41.53
CA VAL A 212 17.10 24.23 41.25
C VAL A 212 18.30 24.73 42.03
N ARG A 213 19.32 25.22 41.32
CA ARG A 213 20.57 25.73 41.90
C ARG A 213 20.74 27.24 41.72
N SER A 214 20.23 27.77 40.61
CA SER A 214 20.12 29.20 40.34
C SER A 214 19.02 29.46 39.30
N SER A 215 18.52 30.70 39.24
CA SER A 215 17.53 31.10 38.24
C SER A 215 18.08 31.01 36.81
N SER A 216 19.35 31.33 36.62
CA SER A 216 20.03 31.26 35.32
C SER A 216 20.26 29.83 34.85
N ARG A 217 20.67 28.90 35.74
CA ARG A 217 20.79 27.46 35.42
C ARG A 217 19.44 26.86 35.05
N LEU A 218 18.41 27.12 35.85
CA LEU A 218 17.06 26.63 35.57
C LEU A 218 16.57 27.13 34.22
N LYS A 219 16.70 28.42 33.94
CA LYS A 219 16.33 29.00 32.63
C LYS A 219 17.13 28.37 31.49
N TYR A 220 18.44 28.19 31.68
CA TYR A 220 19.30 27.57 30.69
C TYR A 220 18.87 26.13 30.40
N GLN A 221 18.77 25.25 31.41
CA GLN A 221 18.35 23.85 31.26
C GLN A 221 17.00 23.75 30.55
N LEU A 222 16.02 24.58 30.91
CA LEU A 222 14.70 24.58 30.27
C LEU A 222 14.73 25.08 28.80
N THR A 223 15.71 25.91 28.40
CA THR A 223 15.87 26.37 27.01
C THR A 223 16.79 25.49 26.16
N ASP A 224 17.85 24.93 26.76
CA ASP A 224 18.79 23.98 26.15
C ASP A 224 18.19 22.58 26.00
N THR A 225 17.01 22.34 26.57
CA THR A 225 16.21 21.21 26.09
C THR A 225 15.84 21.38 24.63
N GLY A 226 15.70 22.58 24.03
CA GLY A 226 15.66 22.79 22.57
C GLY A 226 14.29 23.06 21.91
N GLY A 227 13.75 24.27 22.01
CA GLY A 227 12.91 24.89 20.96
C GLY A 227 11.50 24.34 20.65
N VAL A 228 11.15 23.12 21.05
CA VAL A 228 9.77 22.61 21.08
C VAL A 228 9.60 21.92 22.43
N LEU A 229 8.78 22.50 23.31
CA LEU A 229 8.26 21.78 24.46
C LEU A 229 7.63 20.49 23.92
N PRO A 230 7.86 19.30 24.48
CA PRO A 230 7.00 18.17 24.16
C PRO A 230 5.57 18.67 24.37
N GLU A 231 4.70 18.60 23.36
CA GLU A 231 3.29 19.01 23.52
C GLU A 231 2.61 18.24 24.67
N THR A 232 3.24 17.15 25.11
CA THR A 232 2.85 16.29 26.22
C THR A 232 3.38 16.72 27.60
N ASP A 233 4.41 17.57 27.70
CA ASP A 233 5.00 17.93 29.00
C ASP A 233 4.55 19.32 29.46
N ALA A 234 3.24 19.41 29.72
CA ALA A 234 2.56 20.61 30.22
C ALA A 234 3.26 21.22 31.45
N HIS A 235 4.02 20.44 32.22
CA HIS A 235 4.77 20.87 33.41
C HIS A 235 5.93 21.81 33.07
N VAL A 236 6.82 21.40 32.16
CA VAL A 236 8.00 22.19 31.73
C VAL A 236 7.56 23.48 31.03
N GLY A 237 6.51 23.40 30.20
CA GLY A 237 5.92 24.56 29.53
C GLY A 237 5.34 25.59 30.50
N LYS A 238 4.67 25.12 31.57
CA LYS A 238 4.14 25.96 32.65
C LYS A 238 5.26 26.61 33.48
N ILE A 239 6.31 25.88 33.82
CA ILE A 239 7.49 26.45 34.52
C ILE A 239 8.13 27.54 33.65
N MET A 240 8.23 27.33 32.33
CA MET A 240 8.77 28.31 31.39
C MET A 240 7.92 29.57 31.25
N GLN A 241 6.59 29.45 31.15
CA GLN A 241 5.69 30.61 31.16
C GLN A 241 5.86 31.47 32.43
N ARG A 242 6.06 30.82 33.59
CA ARG A 242 6.28 31.52 34.87
C ARG A 242 7.62 32.25 34.92
N ILE A 243 8.69 31.63 34.41
CA ILE A 243 10.01 32.27 34.32
C ILE A 243 9.98 33.46 33.33
N GLN A 244 9.22 33.35 32.24
CA GLN A 244 9.06 34.43 31.25
C GLN A 244 8.22 35.62 31.76
N ALA A 245 7.25 35.38 32.65
CA ALA A 245 6.41 36.43 33.25
C ALA A 245 7.15 37.41 34.20
N SER A 246 8.46 37.24 34.39
CA SER A 246 9.41 38.26 34.85
C SER A 246 9.25 38.85 36.27
N GLN A 247 9.03 38.01 37.30
CA GLN A 247 9.56 38.23 38.66
C GLN A 247 9.91 36.87 39.32
N VAL A 248 11.09 36.32 39.00
CA VAL A 248 11.58 35.10 39.66
C VAL A 248 12.15 35.49 41.03
N THR A 249 11.31 35.50 42.06
CA THR A 249 11.74 35.67 43.45
C THR A 249 12.30 34.36 44.02
N PRO A 250 13.10 34.40 45.10
CA PRO A 250 13.49 33.18 45.81
C PRO A 250 12.29 32.33 46.24
N GLY A 251 11.17 32.96 46.61
CA GLY A 251 9.94 32.25 46.99
C GLY A 251 9.33 31.44 45.83
N VAL A 252 9.38 31.96 44.60
CA VAL A 252 8.98 31.22 43.40
C VAL A 252 9.95 30.06 43.11
N LEU A 253 11.26 30.29 43.21
CA LEU A 253 12.26 29.22 43.02
C LEU A 253 12.10 28.11 44.05
N ASN A 254 11.82 28.44 45.31
CA ASN A 254 11.55 27.46 46.36
C ASN A 254 10.33 26.60 46.02
N SER A 255 9.27 27.23 45.51
CA SER A 255 8.05 26.54 45.09
C SER A 255 8.32 25.59 43.92
N ILE A 256 9.12 26.01 42.95
CA ILE A 256 9.55 25.16 41.82
C ILE A 256 10.42 24.00 42.32
N ALA A 257 11.42 24.28 43.16
CA ALA A 257 12.33 23.27 43.68
C ALA A 257 11.59 22.21 44.50
N ALA A 258 10.71 22.62 45.41
CA ALA A 258 9.95 21.70 46.24
C ALA A 258 8.97 20.82 45.45
N ASN A 259 8.36 21.36 44.40
CA ASN A 259 7.34 20.68 43.60
C ASN A 259 7.88 20.17 42.25
N PHE A 260 9.20 20.10 42.07
CA PHE A 260 9.79 19.78 40.78
C PHE A 260 9.24 18.47 40.20
N SER A 261 8.97 17.51 41.09
CA SER A 261 8.46 16.18 40.81
C SER A 261 6.93 16.03 40.83
N ILE A 262 6.19 17.08 41.22
CA ILE A 262 4.73 17.04 41.37
C ILE A 262 4.08 17.78 40.20
N ARG A 263 3.15 17.10 39.52
CA ARG A 263 2.30 17.68 38.44
C ARG A 263 1.16 18.53 39.01
N ASP A 264 1.46 19.48 39.91
CA ASP A 264 0.45 20.30 40.58
C ASP A 264 0.67 21.80 40.30
N ASP A 265 -0.43 22.54 40.21
CA ASP A 265 -0.48 23.93 39.73
C ASP A 265 -0.07 24.95 40.80
N ALA A 266 0.80 24.61 41.74
CA ALA A 266 1.14 25.49 42.86
C ALA A 266 1.85 26.77 42.38
N THR A 267 1.13 27.89 42.34
CA THR A 267 1.58 29.22 41.89
C THR A 267 2.05 30.14 43.02
N ALA A 268 1.88 29.72 44.28
CA ALA A 268 2.19 30.55 45.43
C ALA A 268 3.69 30.59 45.73
N GLU A 269 4.17 31.75 46.16
CA GLU A 269 5.50 31.88 46.76
C GLU A 269 5.60 30.96 47.99
N LEU A 270 6.73 30.27 48.10
CA LEU A 270 7.02 29.39 49.21
C LEU A 270 8.20 29.95 50.02
N LEU A 271 7.95 30.21 51.30
CA LEU A 271 8.99 30.51 52.28
C LEU A 271 9.13 29.33 53.23
N PRO A 272 10.16 28.47 53.06
CA PRO A 272 10.34 27.27 53.89
C PRO A 272 10.38 27.57 55.39
N GLN A 273 10.94 28.72 55.78
CA GLN A 273 11.00 29.16 57.18
C GLN A 273 9.60 29.42 57.75
N SER A 274 8.72 30.08 56.99
CA SER A 274 7.34 30.36 57.40
C SER A 274 6.50 29.07 57.55
N ALA A 275 6.90 28.01 56.86
CA ALA A 275 6.27 26.70 56.92
C ALA A 275 6.95 25.73 57.91
N ASN A 276 7.95 26.19 58.68
CA ASN A 276 8.74 25.39 59.63
C ASN A 276 9.36 24.14 59.00
N TRP A 277 9.88 24.26 57.78
CA TRP A 277 10.49 23.12 57.08
C TRP A 277 11.82 22.70 57.74
N PRO A 278 12.04 21.40 57.95
CA PRO A 278 13.33 20.90 58.43
C PRO A 278 14.46 21.18 57.44
N THR A 279 15.69 21.22 57.95
CA THR A 279 16.91 21.36 57.14
C THR A 279 17.73 20.08 57.10
N ARG A 280 18.51 19.91 56.04
CA ARG A 280 19.45 18.81 55.81
C ARG A 280 20.75 19.29 55.18
N LEU A 281 21.81 18.52 55.36
CA LEU A 281 23.07 18.68 54.64
C LEU A 281 23.23 17.53 53.65
N LEU A 282 24.00 17.75 52.59
CA LEU A 282 24.50 16.65 51.77
C LEU A 282 25.49 15.78 52.56
N PRO A 283 25.62 14.48 52.24
CA PRO A 283 26.63 13.61 52.84
C PRO A 283 28.05 14.18 52.75
N GLY A 284 28.93 13.79 53.68
CA GLY A 284 30.31 14.32 53.73
C GLY A 284 31.07 14.24 52.40
N HIS A 285 30.95 13.11 51.71
CA HIS A 285 31.63 12.86 50.43
C HIS A 285 31.10 13.72 49.26
N ALA A 286 29.85 14.18 49.34
CA ALA A 286 29.23 15.03 48.34
C ALA A 286 29.48 16.52 48.57
N ARG A 287 30.03 16.90 49.74
CA ARG A 287 30.36 18.30 50.10
C ARG A 287 31.77 18.71 49.72
N ALA A 288 32.69 17.77 49.51
CA ALA A 288 34.05 18.05 49.12
C ALA A 288 34.14 18.26 47.60
N SER A 289 34.50 19.47 47.14
CA SER A 289 34.78 19.72 45.72
C SER A 289 36.12 20.44 45.53
N SER A 290 36.94 19.89 44.63
CA SER A 290 38.07 20.60 44.03
C SER A 290 37.62 21.09 42.65
N GLY A 291 36.90 22.22 42.62
CA GLY A 291 36.34 22.77 41.38
C GLY A 291 37.41 23.39 40.48
N ARG A 292 37.32 23.12 39.17
CA ARG A 292 37.94 23.95 38.11
C ARG A 292 37.02 25.13 37.79
N GLU A 293 37.55 26.09 37.03
CA GLU A 293 36.80 27.25 36.56
C GLU A 293 35.65 26.85 35.61
N VAL A 294 34.41 27.11 36.04
CA VAL A 294 33.19 26.93 35.25
C VAL A 294 32.99 28.18 34.40
N ARG A 295 32.66 27.99 33.12
CA ARG A 295 32.48 29.10 32.16
C ARG A 295 31.17 29.82 32.40
N SER A 296 31.16 31.10 32.04
CA SER A 296 29.97 31.95 32.21
C SER A 296 28.81 31.52 31.33
N LEU A 297 27.57 31.88 31.71
CA LEU A 297 26.38 31.62 30.89
C LEU A 297 26.55 32.15 29.46
N ALA A 298 27.10 33.36 29.31
CA ALA A 298 27.31 33.99 28.00
C ALA A 298 28.30 33.21 27.12
N GLU A 299 29.38 32.69 27.72
CA GLU A 299 30.37 31.88 27.01
C GLU A 299 29.83 30.50 26.64
N THR A 300 29.08 29.86 27.54
CA THR A 300 28.43 28.57 27.31
C THR A 300 27.44 28.66 26.15
N VAL A 301 26.54 29.65 26.17
CA VAL A 301 25.57 29.87 25.07
C VAL A 301 26.30 30.14 23.75
N LYS A 302 27.37 30.94 23.76
CA LYS A 302 28.18 31.21 22.57
C LYS A 302 28.80 29.92 22.02
N ARG A 303 29.35 29.05 22.88
CA ARG A 303 29.96 27.78 22.47
C ARG A 303 28.92 26.75 22.00
N ASP A 304 27.78 26.65 22.68
CA ASP A 304 26.68 25.79 22.27
C ASP A 304 26.18 26.14 20.87
N SER A 305 26.13 27.44 20.53
CA SER A 305 25.75 27.89 19.19
C SER A 305 26.70 27.43 18.07
N ALA A 306 27.93 27.04 18.43
CA ALA A 306 28.94 26.53 17.51
C ALA A 306 29.00 24.99 17.47
N LEU A 307 28.22 24.28 18.29
CA LEU A 307 28.20 22.82 18.31
C LEU A 307 27.54 22.27 17.05
N VAL A 308 28.13 21.20 16.51
CA VAL A 308 27.52 20.38 15.47
C VAL A 308 26.86 19.18 16.14
N TRP A 309 25.54 19.09 16.01
CA TRP A 309 24.77 17.94 16.49
C TRP A 309 24.49 17.01 15.33
N ASP A 310 24.63 15.71 15.58
CA ASP A 310 24.09 14.68 14.73
C ASP A 310 22.57 14.83 14.74
N LYS A 311 21.99 14.94 13.54
CA LYS A 311 20.54 15.00 13.35
C LYS A 311 20.07 13.59 13.03
N PRO A 312 19.60 12.81 14.02
CA PRO A 312 19.06 11.49 13.75
C PRO A 312 17.91 11.61 12.76
N ARG A 313 17.93 10.80 11.70
CA ARG A 313 16.91 10.82 10.66
C ARG A 313 15.81 9.78 10.92
N PHE A 314 15.45 9.59 12.18
CA PHE A 314 14.32 8.75 12.60
C PHE A 314 13.28 9.59 13.36
N THR A 315 12.00 9.19 13.26
CA THR A 315 10.87 9.97 13.76
C THR A 315 10.63 9.77 15.26
N GLU A 316 9.78 10.60 15.87
CA GLU A 316 9.48 10.48 17.31
C GLU A 316 8.78 9.16 17.63
N GLY A 317 9.10 8.58 18.79
CA GLY A 317 8.58 7.27 19.18
C GLY A 317 9.27 6.07 18.52
N THR A 318 10.25 6.29 17.64
CA THR A 318 11.09 5.21 17.09
C THR A 318 11.89 4.55 18.21
N PRO A 319 11.85 3.21 18.36
CA PRO A 319 12.76 2.52 19.27
C PRO A 319 14.20 2.67 18.81
N VAL A 320 15.09 2.95 19.75
CA VAL A 320 16.50 3.22 19.49
C VAL A 320 17.39 2.46 20.47
N CYS A 321 18.62 2.18 20.05
CA CYS A 321 19.70 1.72 20.91
C CYS A 321 20.89 2.68 20.85
N ALA A 322 21.74 2.62 21.87
CA ALA A 322 23.06 3.24 21.85
C ALA A 322 24.11 2.17 21.48
N GLU A 323 24.96 2.50 20.52
CA GLU A 323 26.09 1.67 20.09
C GLU A 323 27.40 2.36 20.44
N PHE A 324 28.35 1.60 20.98
CA PHE A 324 29.68 2.10 21.34
C PHE A 324 30.62 2.06 20.14
N GLN A 325 31.25 3.19 19.82
CA GLN A 325 32.30 3.33 18.81
C GLN A 325 33.54 3.91 19.49
N GLY A 326 34.29 3.04 20.17
CA GLY A 326 35.38 3.47 21.04
C GLY A 326 34.85 4.31 22.21
N THR A 327 35.22 5.58 22.28
CA THR A 327 34.74 6.55 23.28
C THR A 327 33.52 7.34 22.83
N ASP A 328 33.05 7.14 21.60
CA ASP A 328 31.85 7.79 21.09
C ASP A 328 30.65 6.84 21.21
N ILE A 329 29.46 7.41 21.43
CA ILE A 329 28.19 6.70 21.43
C ILE A 329 27.31 7.25 20.32
N ARG A 330 26.86 6.37 19.43
CA ARG A 330 25.90 6.69 18.37
C ARG A 330 24.54 6.10 18.71
N ILE A 331 23.48 6.87 18.45
CA ILE A 331 22.10 6.38 18.56
C ILE A 331 21.66 5.83 17.22
N ARG A 332 21.16 4.60 17.20
CA ARG A 332 20.66 3.89 16.01
C ARG A 332 19.21 3.50 16.22
N CYS A 333 18.42 3.48 15.15
CA CYS A 333 17.07 2.89 15.19
C CYS A 333 17.12 1.37 15.39
N LEU A 334 16.07 0.82 16.01
CA LEU A 334 15.88 -0.61 16.18
C LEU A 334 14.66 -1.08 15.40
N PRO A 335 14.73 -2.25 14.76
CA PRO A 335 13.55 -2.92 14.25
C PRO A 335 12.61 -3.35 15.37
N MET A 336 11.32 -3.42 15.08
CA MET A 336 10.28 -3.94 15.96
C MET A 336 9.66 -5.21 15.39
N VAL A 337 9.30 -6.14 16.27
CA VAL A 337 8.44 -7.28 15.94
C VAL A 337 7.00 -6.92 16.30
N ALA A 338 6.08 -6.99 15.33
CA ALA A 338 4.70 -6.52 15.47
C ALA A 338 4.01 -7.05 16.73
N GLY A 339 3.70 -8.34 16.80
CA GLY A 339 2.83 -8.90 17.84
C GLY A 339 3.44 -9.01 19.24
N ARG A 340 4.73 -8.70 19.40
CA ARG A 340 5.38 -8.65 20.73
C ARG A 340 5.70 -7.23 21.18
N ARG A 341 5.61 -6.25 20.26
CA ARG A 341 6.15 -4.90 20.41
C ARG A 341 7.57 -4.88 21.00
N LEU A 342 8.32 -5.94 20.69
CA LEU A 342 9.67 -6.13 21.21
C LEU A 342 10.64 -5.56 20.20
N ALA A 343 11.56 -4.72 20.67
CA ALA A 343 12.66 -4.24 19.84
C ALA A 343 13.60 -5.42 19.56
N TYR A 344 13.94 -5.61 18.29
CA TYR A 344 14.97 -6.55 17.87
C TYR A 344 16.33 -5.86 17.99
N TYR A 345 17.08 -6.17 19.04
CA TYR A 345 18.37 -5.53 19.35
C TYR A 345 19.52 -5.95 18.41
N GLY A 346 19.31 -6.96 17.57
CA GLY A 346 20.29 -7.44 16.60
C GLY A 346 20.36 -6.63 15.30
N ARG A 347 21.14 -7.16 14.36
CA ARG A 347 21.15 -6.78 12.94
C ARG A 347 20.58 -7.92 12.13
N TYR A 348 19.92 -7.62 11.01
CA TYR A 348 19.50 -8.65 10.07
C TYR A 348 20.74 -9.25 9.42
N GLU A 349 21.15 -10.39 9.96
CA GLU A 349 22.36 -11.08 9.53
C GLU A 349 22.30 -11.45 8.04
N LYS A 350 23.49 -11.54 7.45
CA LYS A 350 23.72 -12.06 6.12
C LYS A 350 22.97 -13.39 5.94
N LEU A 351 22.24 -13.51 4.84
CA LEU A 351 21.51 -14.74 4.56
C LEU A 351 22.52 -15.88 4.26
N PRO A 352 22.25 -17.11 4.72
CA PRO A 352 23.11 -18.25 4.42
C PRO A 352 23.22 -18.42 2.89
N GLY A 353 24.38 -18.85 2.37
CA GLY A 353 24.49 -19.23 0.96
C GLY A 353 23.45 -20.30 0.62
N GLU A 354 22.93 -20.32 -0.62
CA GLU A 354 21.89 -21.28 -1.01
C GLU A 354 22.29 -22.73 -0.66
N THR A 355 21.64 -23.29 0.36
CA THR A 355 21.65 -24.73 0.60
C THR A 355 20.43 -25.31 -0.12
N GLY A 356 20.58 -25.56 -1.43
CA GLY A 356 19.80 -26.60 -2.11
C GLY A 356 18.74 -26.21 -3.16
N GLN A 357 18.74 -25.00 -3.72
CA GLN A 357 17.95 -24.69 -4.94
C GLN A 357 18.75 -24.08 -6.10
N ALA A 358 20.08 -24.04 -6.00
CA ALA A 358 21.00 -23.89 -7.12
C ALA A 358 20.86 -25.10 -8.06
N GLY A 359 19.87 -25.08 -8.94
CA GLY A 359 19.62 -26.17 -9.89
C GLY A 359 18.21 -26.31 -10.44
N ALA A 360 17.28 -25.38 -10.19
CA ALA A 360 16.04 -25.37 -10.96
C ALA A 360 16.24 -24.58 -12.24
N ASP A 361 16.57 -25.27 -13.34
CA ASP A 361 16.11 -24.82 -14.66
C ASP A 361 14.67 -24.30 -14.52
N LEU A 362 14.29 -23.25 -15.26
CA LEU A 362 12.91 -22.76 -15.27
C LEU A 362 11.97 -23.89 -15.73
N ASP A 363 11.54 -24.72 -14.78
CA ASP A 363 10.64 -25.83 -15.03
C ASP A 363 9.27 -25.21 -15.34
N LEU A 364 8.61 -25.78 -16.34
CA LEU A 364 7.26 -25.41 -16.71
C LEU A 364 6.33 -25.43 -15.47
N THR A 365 6.58 -26.34 -14.53
CA THR A 365 5.88 -26.43 -13.25
C THR A 365 6.06 -25.17 -12.39
N VAL A 366 7.26 -24.60 -12.33
CA VAL A 366 7.55 -23.37 -11.56
C VAL A 366 6.91 -22.16 -12.22
N ALA A 367 6.99 -22.05 -13.55
CA ALA A 367 6.31 -21.00 -14.31
C ALA A 367 4.77 -21.09 -14.24
N LEU A 368 4.21 -22.30 -14.16
CA LEU A 368 2.77 -22.50 -13.97
C LEU A 368 2.32 -22.12 -12.56
N LYS A 369 3.11 -22.49 -11.54
CA LYS A 369 2.84 -22.11 -10.14
C LYS A 369 2.87 -20.61 -9.93
N SER A 370 3.70 -19.86 -10.66
CA SER A 370 3.73 -18.39 -10.55
C SER A 370 2.52 -17.72 -11.18
N VAL A 371 2.04 -18.24 -12.32
CA VAL A 371 0.78 -17.79 -12.92
C VAL A 371 -0.40 -18.12 -12.02
N GLU A 372 -0.44 -19.31 -11.41
CA GLU A 372 -1.46 -19.70 -10.43
C GLU A 372 -1.43 -18.80 -9.19
N ALA A 373 -0.23 -18.50 -8.69
CA ALA A 373 0.01 -17.60 -7.56
C ALA A 373 -0.54 -16.18 -7.80
N ALA A 374 -0.47 -15.67 -9.02
CA ALA A 374 -0.96 -14.33 -9.37
C ALA A 374 -2.46 -14.14 -9.08
N PHE A 375 -3.24 -15.23 -9.04
CA PHE A 375 -4.68 -15.19 -8.73
C PHE A 375 -5.00 -15.19 -7.22
N VAL A 376 -3.99 -15.18 -6.34
CA VAL A 376 -4.22 -15.07 -4.91
C VAL A 376 -4.72 -13.66 -4.59
N ARG A 377 -5.79 -13.57 -3.79
CA ARG A 377 -6.35 -12.27 -3.37
C ARG A 377 -5.49 -11.69 -2.23
N PRO A 378 -5.15 -10.39 -2.27
CA PRO A 378 -4.60 -9.71 -1.11
C PRO A 378 -5.67 -9.61 -0.01
N ASP A 379 -5.24 -9.40 1.23
CA ASP A 379 -6.20 -9.14 2.32
C ASP A 379 -6.90 -7.79 2.08
N ALA A 380 -8.14 -7.67 2.56
CA ALA A 380 -8.89 -6.43 2.50
C ALA A 380 -8.25 -5.40 3.46
N THR A 381 -7.28 -4.65 2.96
CA THR A 381 -6.69 -3.48 3.61
C THR A 381 -6.20 -2.51 2.53
N THR A 382 -6.61 -1.26 2.73
CA THR A 382 -6.41 -0.02 1.96
C THR A 382 -5.01 0.11 1.34
N ASP A 383 -4.96 0.17 0.01
CA ASP A 383 -4.45 1.24 -0.88
C ASP A 383 -4.83 0.79 -2.31
N GLU A 384 -5.66 1.56 -3.00
CA GLU A 384 -6.08 1.21 -4.37
C GLU A 384 -4.90 1.18 -5.34
N ASP A 385 -3.92 2.05 -5.10
CA ASP A 385 -2.79 2.25 -6.01
C ASP A 385 -1.87 1.03 -6.00
N TRP A 386 -1.72 0.32 -4.86
CA TRP A 386 -0.84 -0.85 -4.79
C TRP A 386 -1.56 -2.17 -5.08
N ALA A 387 -2.87 -2.26 -4.82
CA ALA A 387 -3.64 -3.48 -5.04
C ALA A 387 -3.56 -3.99 -6.49
N VAL A 388 -3.34 -3.08 -7.46
CA VAL A 388 -3.14 -3.41 -8.88
C VAL A 388 -1.86 -4.24 -9.12
N PHE A 389 -0.81 -4.05 -8.30
CA PHE A 389 0.47 -4.73 -8.45
C PHE A 389 0.58 -6.02 -7.63
N ALA A 390 -0.39 -6.28 -6.73
CA ALA A 390 -0.40 -7.48 -5.88
C ALA A 390 -0.19 -8.81 -6.64
N PRO A 391 -0.82 -9.05 -7.82
CA PRO A 391 -0.60 -10.27 -8.59
C PRO A 391 0.87 -10.52 -8.98
N ILE A 392 1.62 -9.44 -9.27
CA ILE A 392 3.05 -9.52 -9.62
C ILE A 392 3.86 -9.96 -8.40
N LEU A 393 3.57 -9.38 -7.23
CA LEU A 393 4.24 -9.73 -5.99
C LEU A 393 3.98 -11.19 -5.58
N PHE A 394 2.74 -11.68 -5.72
CA PHE A 394 2.42 -13.10 -5.49
C PHE A 394 3.16 -14.03 -6.45
N ALA A 395 3.17 -13.70 -7.75
CA ALA A 395 3.89 -14.49 -8.74
C ALA A 395 5.40 -14.53 -8.44
N LEU A 396 5.97 -13.40 -8.02
CA LEU A 396 7.38 -13.32 -7.64
C LEU A 396 7.68 -14.17 -6.41
N PHE A 397 6.90 -14.07 -5.33
CA PHE A 397 7.09 -14.86 -4.10
C PHE A 397 6.99 -16.37 -4.36
N ALA A 398 6.12 -16.79 -5.28
CA ALA A 398 5.98 -18.20 -5.65
C ALA A 398 7.25 -18.77 -6.32
N ILE A 399 7.98 -17.95 -7.08
CA ILE A 399 9.20 -18.35 -7.79
C ILE A 399 10.44 -18.13 -6.93
N ALA A 400 10.60 -16.91 -6.42
CA ALA A 400 11.80 -16.48 -5.71
C ALA A 400 11.87 -17.05 -4.29
N ARG A 401 10.72 -17.42 -3.68
CA ARG A 401 10.61 -17.94 -2.30
C ARG A 401 11.54 -17.22 -1.31
N PRO A 402 11.47 -15.88 -1.23
CA PRO A 402 12.47 -15.08 -0.53
C PRO A 402 12.55 -15.44 0.96
N ARG A 403 13.75 -15.48 1.51
CA ARG A 403 13.96 -15.62 2.96
C ARG A 403 13.68 -14.31 3.68
N ARG A 404 14.05 -13.19 3.04
CA ARG A 404 13.81 -11.84 3.57
C ARG A 404 13.33 -10.89 2.49
N PHE A 405 12.22 -10.22 2.77
CA PHE A 405 11.61 -9.18 1.95
C PHE A 405 11.64 -7.86 2.72
N VAL A 406 12.13 -6.80 2.09
CA VAL A 406 12.18 -5.45 2.67
C VAL A 406 11.40 -4.50 1.78
N ASN A 407 10.51 -3.70 2.38
CA ASN A 407 9.73 -2.68 1.70
C ASN A 407 10.12 -1.29 2.22
N LEU A 408 10.61 -0.43 1.34
CA LEU A 408 10.90 0.98 1.62
C LEU A 408 9.75 1.84 1.11
N GLY A 409 9.15 2.66 1.95
CA GLY A 409 7.94 3.43 1.61
C GLY A 409 6.72 2.52 1.64
N VAL A 410 6.07 2.47 2.79
CA VAL A 410 5.04 1.48 3.12
C VAL A 410 3.67 2.14 3.21
N ASN A 411 3.63 3.43 3.55
CA ASN A 411 2.40 4.21 3.68
C ASN A 411 1.40 3.51 4.64
N ASP A 412 0.23 3.10 4.16
CA ASP A 412 -0.79 2.38 4.95
C ASP A 412 -0.55 0.86 5.09
N GLY A 413 0.47 0.31 4.43
CA GLY A 413 0.90 -1.07 4.57
C GLY A 413 0.44 -2.04 3.49
N ALA A 414 -0.30 -1.61 2.46
CA ALA A 414 -0.85 -2.50 1.43
C ALA A 414 0.21 -3.44 0.82
N SER A 415 1.38 -2.89 0.53
CA SER A 415 2.51 -3.59 -0.09
C SER A 415 3.16 -4.63 0.79
N LEU A 416 3.45 -4.27 2.03
CA LEU A 416 3.96 -5.20 3.04
C LEU A 416 2.94 -6.30 3.36
N LEU A 417 1.67 -5.96 3.58
CA LEU A 417 0.62 -6.92 3.93
C LEU A 417 0.41 -7.94 2.80
N THR A 418 0.50 -7.49 1.53
CA THR A 418 0.47 -8.40 0.37
C THR A 418 1.65 -9.37 0.37
N ALA A 419 2.86 -8.90 0.70
CA ALA A 419 4.04 -9.77 0.84
C ALA A 419 3.86 -10.80 1.97
N CYS A 420 3.37 -10.37 3.14
CA CYS A 420 3.06 -11.26 4.26
C CYS A 420 2.04 -12.34 3.87
N ARG A 421 0.98 -11.93 3.15
CA ARG A 421 -0.04 -12.86 2.64
C ARG A 421 0.54 -13.88 1.66
N ALA A 422 1.42 -13.43 0.76
CA ALA A 422 2.12 -14.31 -0.16
C ALA A 422 2.99 -15.32 0.59
N ALA A 423 3.72 -14.87 1.62
CA ALA A 423 4.56 -15.73 2.44
C ALA A 423 3.76 -16.85 3.13
N GLU A 424 2.64 -16.52 3.76
CA GLU A 424 1.75 -17.50 4.37
C GLU A 424 1.15 -18.46 3.33
N ARG A 425 0.66 -17.92 2.22
CA ARG A 425 -0.01 -18.69 1.16
C ARG A 425 0.91 -19.77 0.57
N PHE A 426 2.19 -19.45 0.40
CA PHE A 426 3.19 -20.36 -0.15
C PHE A 426 3.98 -21.12 0.91
N LYS A 427 3.59 -20.94 2.19
CA LYS A 427 4.22 -21.56 3.38
C LYS A 427 5.73 -21.37 3.37
N ILE A 428 6.17 -20.16 3.07
CA ILE A 428 7.57 -19.74 3.17
C ILE A 428 7.73 -18.93 4.45
N GLY A 429 8.77 -19.25 5.23
CA GLY A 429 9.11 -18.52 6.45
C GLY A 429 9.75 -17.17 6.18
N THR A 430 9.24 -16.41 5.20
CA THR A 430 9.78 -15.11 4.81
C THR A 430 9.63 -14.13 5.96
N GLN A 431 10.75 -13.48 6.32
CA GLN A 431 10.72 -12.27 7.15
C GLN A 431 10.40 -11.07 6.25
N CYS A 432 9.21 -10.52 6.40
CA CYS A 432 8.75 -9.29 5.77
C CYS A 432 9.03 -8.11 6.72
N ILE A 433 9.73 -7.10 6.22
CA ILE A 433 10.19 -5.95 7.00
C ILE A 433 9.73 -4.67 6.31
N ALA A 434 8.93 -3.87 7.00
CA ALA A 434 8.55 -2.53 6.56
C ALA A 434 9.57 -1.48 7.02
N VAL A 435 9.86 -0.51 6.16
CA VAL A 435 10.69 0.65 6.49
C VAL A 435 10.01 1.91 5.98
N ASP A 436 9.64 2.80 6.88
CA ASP A 436 9.05 4.10 6.56
C ASP A 436 9.27 5.06 7.75
N THR A 437 9.15 6.35 7.51
CA THR A 437 9.10 7.35 8.59
C THR A 437 7.69 7.47 9.18
N TRP A 438 6.66 7.21 8.35
CA TRP A 438 5.27 7.57 8.61
C TRP A 438 5.11 9.05 9.02
N ALA A 439 5.92 9.93 8.43
CA ALA A 439 5.89 11.37 8.65
C ALA A 439 5.63 12.09 7.32
N HIS A 440 4.41 12.62 7.13
CA HIS A 440 4.08 13.44 5.98
C HIS A 440 4.51 14.91 6.18
N PRO A 441 4.93 15.62 5.12
CA PRO A 441 5.21 17.06 5.21
C PRO A 441 3.94 17.82 5.61
N GLY A 442 3.92 18.47 6.79
CA GLY A 442 2.78 19.30 7.23
C GLY A 442 2.38 19.22 8.71
N GLY A 443 2.90 18.26 9.48
CA GLY A 443 2.89 18.30 10.96
C GLY A 443 1.53 18.47 11.65
N GLY A 444 0.50 17.73 11.23
CA GLY A 444 -0.81 17.67 11.94
C GLY A 444 -1.04 16.34 12.66
N ASP A 445 -2.06 16.30 13.53
CA ASP A 445 -2.51 15.16 14.37
C ASP A 445 -2.74 13.83 13.63
N ASP A 446 -2.81 13.84 12.30
CA ASP A 446 -3.07 12.68 11.44
C ASP A 446 -1.86 11.71 11.30
N GLN A 447 -0.66 12.09 11.77
CA GLN A 447 0.55 11.25 11.66
C GLN A 447 0.53 10.03 12.61
N SER A 448 -0.03 10.20 13.81
CA SER A 448 -0.18 9.10 14.78
C SER A 448 -1.21 8.08 14.29
N SER A 449 -2.24 8.53 13.57
CA SER A 449 -3.34 7.68 13.09
C SER A 449 -2.88 6.63 12.07
N GLN A 450 -2.02 6.99 11.11
CA GLN A 450 -1.57 6.10 10.05
C GLN A 450 -0.61 5.02 10.55
N PHE A 451 0.40 5.40 11.35
CA PHE A 451 1.33 4.45 11.94
C PHE A 451 0.61 3.49 12.90
N GLU A 452 -0.33 3.98 13.72
CA GLU A 452 -1.15 3.14 14.60
C GLU A 452 -2.09 2.21 13.81
N HIS A 453 -2.63 2.67 12.69
CA HIS A 453 -3.45 1.83 11.81
C HIS A 453 -2.62 0.71 11.18
N PHE A 454 -1.47 1.04 10.61
CA PHE A 454 -0.53 0.08 10.05
C PHE A 454 -0.08 -0.96 11.07
N THR A 455 0.41 -0.51 12.23
CA THR A 455 0.93 -1.41 13.27
C THR A 455 -0.16 -2.33 13.81
N ARG A 456 -1.37 -1.82 14.05
CA ARG A 456 -2.52 -2.64 14.46
C ARG A 456 -2.87 -3.72 13.44
N ASN A 457 -2.94 -3.38 12.15
CA ASN A 457 -3.22 -4.35 11.09
C ASN A 457 -2.12 -5.42 11.01
N LEU A 458 -0.85 -5.00 11.14
CA LEU A 458 0.29 -5.91 11.10
C LEU A 458 0.32 -6.83 12.34
N GLU A 459 0.04 -6.29 13.53
CA GLU A 459 -0.05 -7.03 14.79
C GLU A 459 -1.16 -8.09 14.76
N GLU A 460 -2.34 -7.70 14.28
CA GLU A 460 -3.52 -8.56 14.23
C GLU A 460 -3.34 -9.71 13.23
N LYS A 461 -2.84 -9.40 12.03
CA LYS A 461 -2.77 -10.38 10.93
C LYS A 461 -1.44 -11.13 10.89
N TYR A 462 -0.33 -10.46 11.17
CA TYR A 462 1.02 -10.97 10.96
C TYR A 462 1.98 -10.66 12.12
N PRO A 463 1.68 -11.13 13.35
CA PRO A 463 2.39 -10.74 14.58
C PRO A 463 3.90 -11.08 14.62
N ARG A 464 4.38 -11.91 13.69
CA ARG A 464 5.81 -12.31 13.60
C ARG A 464 6.62 -11.45 12.63
N GLN A 465 5.98 -10.51 11.94
CA GLN A 465 6.63 -9.66 10.95
C GLN A 465 7.15 -8.38 11.59
N HIS A 466 8.05 -7.71 10.87
CA HIS A 466 8.88 -6.66 11.45
C HIS A 466 8.62 -5.31 10.78
N PHE A 467 8.94 -4.22 11.47
CA PHE A 467 8.94 -2.88 10.90
C PHE A 467 10.03 -2.00 11.53
N ILE A 468 10.47 -0.98 10.81
CA ILE A 468 11.46 0.01 11.23
C ILE A 468 10.89 1.40 10.93
N ARG A 469 10.72 2.21 11.96
CA ARG A 469 10.23 3.58 11.84
C ARG A 469 11.41 4.55 11.66
N ALA A 470 11.94 4.71 10.46
CA ALA A 470 13.11 5.56 10.20
C ALA A 470 13.22 5.95 8.72
N MET A 471 14.04 6.96 8.42
CA MET A 471 14.49 7.19 7.04
C MET A 471 15.30 6.00 6.55
N PHE A 472 15.25 5.73 5.24
CA PHE A 472 15.93 4.60 4.61
C PHE A 472 17.45 4.61 4.87
N SER A 473 18.04 5.79 4.96
CA SER A 473 19.47 5.98 5.25
C SER A 473 19.90 5.56 6.65
N GLU A 474 18.99 5.54 7.63
CA GLU A 474 19.26 5.03 8.98
C GLU A 474 18.89 3.55 9.09
N ALA A 475 17.75 3.17 8.50
CA ALA A 475 17.25 1.81 8.55
C ALA A 475 18.19 0.79 7.90
N VAL A 476 18.99 1.19 6.91
CA VAL A 476 19.97 0.33 6.24
C VAL A 476 21.03 -0.23 7.21
N GLU A 477 21.34 0.47 8.31
CA GLU A 477 22.24 -0.01 9.37
C GLU A 477 21.62 -1.16 10.19
N CYS A 478 20.31 -1.33 10.03
CA CYS A 478 19.50 -2.55 10.18
C CYS A 478 20.18 -3.84 9.75
N PHE A 479 20.89 -3.77 8.62
CA PHE A 479 21.09 -4.90 7.72
C PHE A 479 22.57 -5.13 7.46
N ASP A 480 23.00 -6.38 7.55
CA ASP A 480 24.30 -6.78 7.06
C ASP A 480 24.29 -6.87 5.52
N ASP A 481 25.47 -6.89 4.91
CA ASP A 481 25.57 -7.11 3.48
C ASP A 481 25.04 -8.51 3.10
N MET A 482 24.38 -8.61 1.95
CA MET A 482 23.72 -9.83 1.46
C MET A 482 22.68 -10.42 2.43
N SER A 483 21.94 -9.55 3.12
CA SER A 483 20.89 -9.94 4.07
C SER A 483 19.47 -9.90 3.49
N ILE A 484 19.26 -9.43 2.25
CA ILE A 484 17.93 -9.22 1.65
C ILE A 484 17.81 -10.00 0.33
N ASP A 485 16.77 -10.81 0.15
CA ASP A 485 16.52 -11.47 -1.14
C ASP A 485 15.68 -10.59 -2.08
N VAL A 486 14.69 -9.88 -1.54
CA VAL A 486 13.81 -9.02 -2.32
C VAL A 486 13.69 -7.65 -1.64
N LEU A 487 14.03 -6.59 -2.35
CA LEU A 487 13.85 -5.21 -1.94
C LEU A 487 12.78 -4.54 -2.81
N LEU A 488 11.73 -4.02 -2.20
CA LEU A 488 10.75 -3.16 -2.85
C LEU A 488 11.02 -1.70 -2.45
N ILE A 489 11.23 -0.85 -3.45
CA ILE A 489 11.33 0.60 -3.29
C ILE A 489 10.04 1.22 -3.83
N ASP A 490 9.20 1.65 -2.89
CA ASP A 490 7.86 2.22 -3.10
C ASP A 490 7.79 3.61 -2.45
N ALA A 491 8.71 4.48 -2.86
CA ALA A 491 8.81 5.83 -2.35
C ALA A 491 9.08 6.79 -3.51
N TRP A 492 8.26 7.84 -3.61
CA TRP A 492 8.45 8.91 -4.58
C TRP A 492 9.72 9.69 -4.25
N ALA A 493 10.56 9.89 -5.25
CA ALA A 493 11.81 10.64 -5.11
C ALA A 493 12.24 11.25 -6.44
N ASP A 494 13.02 12.34 -6.36
CA ASP A 494 13.78 12.84 -7.49
C ASP A 494 14.85 11.82 -7.93
N TYR A 495 15.50 12.08 -9.06
CA TYR A 495 16.44 11.13 -9.67
C TYR A 495 17.68 10.89 -8.80
N ASP A 496 18.27 11.94 -8.24
CA ASP A 496 19.51 11.83 -7.47
C ASP A 496 19.24 11.10 -6.15
N SER A 497 18.15 11.45 -5.48
CA SER A 497 17.66 10.77 -4.28
C SER A 497 17.36 9.29 -4.54
N ALA A 498 16.63 8.96 -5.61
CA ALA A 498 16.32 7.57 -5.95
C ALA A 498 17.58 6.75 -6.26
N ARG A 499 18.56 7.35 -6.96
CA ARG A 499 19.84 6.71 -7.27
C ARG A 499 20.65 6.46 -6.00
N GLU A 500 20.80 7.48 -5.14
CA GLU A 500 21.53 7.37 -3.89
C GLU A 500 20.92 6.29 -2.99
N GLN A 501 19.60 6.23 -2.88
CA GLN A 501 18.91 5.18 -2.11
C GLN A 501 19.18 3.79 -2.70
N LEU A 502 19.07 3.62 -4.02
CA LEU A 502 19.36 2.33 -4.64
C LEU A 502 20.80 1.89 -4.40
N GLU A 503 21.77 2.79 -4.58
CA GLU A 503 23.20 2.50 -4.37
C GLU A 503 23.49 2.13 -2.92
N LEU A 504 22.85 2.80 -1.96
CA LEU A 504 23.00 2.53 -0.53
C LEU A 504 22.49 1.14 -0.15
N TRP A 505 21.38 0.70 -0.73
CA TRP A 505 20.75 -0.57 -0.40
C TRP A 505 21.29 -1.75 -1.22
N LEU A 506 21.89 -1.51 -2.39
CA LEU A 506 22.38 -2.57 -3.27
C LEU A 506 23.32 -3.59 -2.60
N PRO A 507 24.30 -3.21 -1.74
CA PRO A 507 25.15 -4.17 -1.03
C PRO A 507 24.41 -5.10 -0.07
N LYS A 508 23.19 -4.71 0.34
CA LYS A 508 22.35 -5.50 1.26
C LYS A 508 21.62 -6.64 0.54
N LEU A 509 21.55 -6.60 -0.79
CA LEU A 509 20.93 -7.66 -1.58
C LEU A 509 21.82 -8.90 -1.63
N SER A 510 21.19 -10.07 -1.56
CA SER A 510 21.85 -11.36 -1.66
C SER A 510 22.34 -11.67 -3.07
N ASP A 511 23.02 -12.79 -3.23
CA ASP A 511 23.50 -13.28 -4.52
C ASP A 511 22.38 -13.70 -5.48
N VAL A 512 21.14 -13.81 -4.99
CA VAL A 512 19.90 -13.99 -5.77
C VAL A 512 18.97 -12.76 -5.69
N GLY A 513 19.54 -11.61 -5.34
CA GLY A 513 18.81 -10.38 -5.07
C GLY A 513 17.92 -9.87 -6.20
N ILE A 514 16.70 -9.46 -5.86
CA ILE A 514 15.72 -8.85 -6.75
C ILE A 514 15.32 -7.50 -6.17
N VAL A 515 15.25 -6.47 -7.03
CA VAL A 515 14.71 -5.16 -6.65
C VAL A 515 13.43 -4.89 -7.45
N LEU A 516 12.40 -4.41 -6.76
CA LEU A 516 11.18 -3.87 -7.35
C LEU A 516 11.20 -2.35 -7.16
N LEU A 517 10.86 -1.61 -8.20
CA LEU A 517 10.89 -0.16 -8.21
C LEU A 517 9.55 0.36 -8.72
N ARG A 518 8.79 1.06 -7.89
CA ARG A 518 7.51 1.67 -8.29
C ARG A 518 7.72 3.03 -8.95
N GLY A 519 6.80 3.46 -9.80
CA GLY A 519 6.83 4.78 -10.42
C GLY A 519 7.68 4.85 -11.68
N THR A 520 7.97 3.71 -12.33
CA THR A 520 8.82 3.65 -13.53
C THR A 520 8.22 4.34 -14.76
N LYS A 521 6.93 4.71 -14.71
CA LYS A 521 6.19 5.47 -15.73
C LYS A 521 5.65 6.81 -15.25
N ALA A 522 5.86 7.16 -13.98
CA ALA A 522 5.39 8.43 -13.44
C ALA A 522 6.23 9.59 -13.97
N VAL A 523 5.75 10.25 -15.03
CA VAL A 523 6.37 11.47 -15.58
C VAL A 523 5.73 12.69 -14.89
N ARG A 524 6.26 13.06 -13.73
CA ARG A 524 5.84 14.23 -12.94
C ARG A 524 7.06 15.09 -12.61
N GLU A 525 6.86 16.37 -12.32
CA GLU A 525 7.96 17.33 -12.11
C GLU A 525 8.90 16.94 -10.95
N GLU A 526 8.34 16.29 -9.92
CA GLU A 526 9.06 15.89 -8.69
C GLU A 526 9.54 14.42 -8.69
N CYS A 527 9.24 13.62 -9.72
CA CYS A 527 9.58 12.18 -9.77
C CYS A 527 10.64 11.87 -10.83
N GLY A 528 11.80 11.38 -10.38
CA GLY A 528 12.93 11.03 -11.24
C GLY A 528 13.11 9.53 -11.49
N ILE A 529 12.23 8.68 -10.95
CA ILE A 529 12.39 7.21 -10.97
C ILE A 529 12.42 6.65 -12.39
N TRP A 530 11.60 7.19 -13.31
CA TRP A 530 11.57 6.74 -14.72
C TRP A 530 12.91 6.96 -15.45
N ARG A 531 13.70 7.98 -15.05
CA ARG A 531 15.04 8.24 -15.60
C ARG A 531 16.01 7.18 -15.11
N LEU A 532 16.04 6.93 -13.80
CA LEU A 532 16.85 5.88 -13.19
C LEU A 532 16.52 4.51 -13.80
N TRP A 533 15.23 4.19 -13.98
CA TRP A 533 14.79 2.95 -14.63
C TRP A 533 15.34 2.78 -16.05
N THR A 534 15.49 3.86 -16.81
CA THR A 534 16.05 3.81 -18.17
C THR A 534 17.50 3.36 -18.18
N GLU A 535 18.29 3.76 -17.18
CA GLU A 535 19.68 3.32 -17.00
C GLU A 535 19.74 1.87 -16.48
N LEU A 536 18.90 1.51 -15.51
CA LEU A 536 18.90 0.17 -14.90
C LEU A 536 18.59 -0.93 -15.92
N LYS A 537 17.69 -0.67 -16.88
CA LYS A 537 17.39 -1.60 -18.00
C LYS A 537 18.61 -1.96 -18.85
N GLN A 538 19.63 -1.10 -18.89
CA GLN A 538 20.86 -1.35 -19.64
C GLN A 538 21.87 -2.17 -18.82
N LYS A 539 21.77 -2.11 -17.50
CA LYS A 539 22.75 -2.71 -16.56
C LYS A 539 22.32 -4.09 -16.05
N TYR A 540 21.02 -4.32 -15.87
CA TYR A 540 20.49 -5.52 -15.24
C TYR A 540 19.43 -6.22 -16.10
N PRO A 541 19.19 -7.53 -15.93
CA PRO A 541 18.00 -8.18 -16.45
C PRO A 541 16.74 -7.59 -15.82
N THR A 542 15.84 -7.05 -16.65
CA THR A 542 14.64 -6.33 -16.19
C THR A 542 13.36 -6.78 -16.88
N VAL A 543 12.23 -6.64 -16.19
CA VAL A 543 10.87 -6.71 -16.73
C VAL A 543 10.12 -5.45 -16.30
N SER A 544 9.38 -4.83 -17.21
CA SER A 544 8.57 -3.64 -16.93
C SER A 544 7.09 -4.00 -16.93
N PHE A 545 6.37 -3.50 -15.94
CA PHE A 545 4.92 -3.53 -15.87
C PHE A 545 4.39 -2.09 -15.98
N ASP A 546 3.85 -1.74 -17.15
CA ASP A 546 3.63 -0.35 -17.57
C ASP A 546 2.25 0.23 -17.18
N HIS A 547 1.42 -0.50 -16.43
CA HIS A 547 0.10 -0.03 -16.02
C HIS A 547 0.16 0.84 -14.75
N GLU A 548 -0.81 1.74 -14.61
CA GLU A 548 -0.78 2.86 -13.64
C GLU A 548 0.53 3.66 -13.75
N ASP A 549 1.15 4.03 -12.62
CA ASP A 549 2.46 4.70 -12.59
C ASP A 549 3.66 3.76 -12.86
N GLY A 550 3.39 2.48 -13.12
CA GLY A 550 4.36 1.46 -13.51
C GLY A 550 5.16 0.83 -12.37
N LEU A 551 5.56 -0.43 -12.58
CA LEU A 551 6.40 -1.22 -11.68
C LEU A 551 7.52 -1.91 -12.48
N GLY A 552 8.77 -1.61 -12.13
CA GLY A 552 9.94 -2.30 -12.66
C GLY A 552 10.39 -3.43 -11.74
N VAL A 553 10.76 -4.57 -12.31
CA VAL A 553 11.43 -5.66 -11.61
C VAL A 553 12.82 -5.83 -12.22
N LEU A 554 13.86 -5.84 -11.39
CA LEU A 554 15.24 -6.03 -11.80
C LEU A 554 15.91 -7.14 -10.99
N TYR A 555 16.69 -7.99 -11.67
CA TYR A 555 17.52 -9.00 -11.04
C TYR A 555 18.95 -8.47 -10.88
N VAL A 556 19.40 -8.31 -9.64
CA VAL A 556 20.74 -7.79 -9.31
C VAL A 556 21.70 -8.86 -8.82
N GLY A 557 21.17 -10.04 -8.48
CA GLY A 557 21.96 -11.21 -8.08
C GLY A 557 22.89 -11.69 -9.19
N GLY A 558 24.02 -12.28 -8.80
CA GLY A 558 24.98 -12.92 -9.70
C GLY A 558 24.77 -14.42 -9.85
N SER A 559 24.07 -15.07 -8.92
CA SER A 559 23.86 -16.51 -8.91
C SER A 559 22.75 -16.91 -9.91
N PRO A 560 22.89 -18.03 -10.62
CA PRO A 560 21.79 -18.59 -11.42
C PRO A 560 20.61 -18.97 -10.53
N SER A 561 19.39 -18.57 -10.91
CA SER A 561 18.15 -18.91 -10.20
C SER A 561 16.98 -19.04 -11.17
N ALA A 562 15.89 -19.67 -10.73
CA ALA A 562 14.65 -19.74 -11.52
C ALA A 562 14.12 -18.33 -11.86
N THR A 563 14.31 -17.37 -10.95
CA THR A 563 13.96 -15.96 -11.19
C THR A 563 14.88 -15.36 -12.25
N ALA A 564 16.20 -15.55 -12.17
CA ALA A 564 17.15 -15.07 -13.19
C ALA A 564 16.78 -15.59 -14.59
N ALA A 565 16.50 -16.89 -14.69
CA ALA A 565 16.10 -17.54 -15.94
C ALA A 565 14.77 -17.00 -16.48
N LEU A 566 13.79 -16.73 -15.61
CA LEU A 566 12.52 -16.12 -16.01
C LEU A 566 12.73 -14.69 -16.53
N MET A 567 13.51 -13.89 -15.81
CA MET A 567 13.79 -12.49 -16.17
C MET A 567 14.51 -12.42 -17.52
N GLU A 568 15.49 -13.28 -17.75
CA GLU A 568 16.17 -13.41 -19.03
C GLU A 568 15.22 -13.87 -20.15
N MET A 569 14.34 -14.85 -19.86
CA MET A 569 13.36 -15.36 -20.81
C MET A 569 12.35 -14.30 -21.25
N LEU A 570 11.88 -13.47 -20.32
CA LEU A 570 10.98 -12.35 -20.60
C LEU A 570 11.73 -11.24 -21.33
N GLY A 571 12.88 -10.79 -20.82
CA GLY A 571 13.66 -9.71 -21.40
C GLY A 571 14.12 -9.93 -22.85
N LYS A 572 14.36 -11.18 -23.27
CA LYS A 572 14.81 -11.53 -24.64
C LYS A 572 13.70 -11.60 -25.70
N ASP A 573 12.42 -11.70 -25.32
CA ASP A 573 11.31 -11.93 -26.25
C ASP A 573 10.18 -10.93 -25.99
N SER A 574 10.11 -9.90 -26.84
CA SER A 574 9.13 -8.81 -26.73
C SER A 574 7.68 -9.31 -26.74
N GLN A 575 7.38 -10.44 -27.38
CA GLN A 575 6.05 -11.02 -27.36
C GLN A 575 5.71 -11.62 -25.99
N ARG A 576 6.68 -12.26 -25.32
CA ARG A 576 6.48 -12.81 -23.97
C ARG A 576 6.32 -11.70 -22.94
N THR A 577 7.12 -10.65 -23.04
CA THR A 577 6.99 -9.46 -22.19
C THR A 577 5.61 -8.81 -22.37
N MET A 578 5.17 -8.60 -23.61
CA MET A 578 3.85 -8.05 -23.89
C MET A 578 2.70 -8.91 -23.34
N LEU A 579 2.82 -10.24 -23.44
CA LEU A 579 1.84 -11.16 -22.87
C LEU A 579 1.80 -11.11 -21.34
N ALA A 580 2.97 -11.07 -20.70
CA ALA A 580 3.07 -10.92 -19.25
C ALA A 580 2.48 -9.58 -18.80
N GLN A 581 2.82 -8.48 -19.47
CA GLN A 581 2.24 -7.15 -19.25
C GLN A 581 0.72 -7.20 -19.23
N LEU A 582 0.10 -7.63 -20.34
CA LEU A 582 -1.36 -7.65 -20.49
C LEU A 582 -2.03 -8.56 -19.46
N PHE A 583 -1.40 -9.68 -19.11
CA PHE A 583 -1.90 -10.61 -18.11
C PHE A 583 -1.94 -9.97 -16.72
N PHE A 584 -0.82 -9.43 -16.27
CA PHE A 584 -0.70 -8.85 -14.93
C PHE A 584 -1.47 -7.54 -14.80
N GLU A 585 -1.52 -6.72 -15.84
CA GLU A 585 -2.36 -5.52 -15.89
C GLU A 585 -3.84 -5.86 -15.72
N ARG A 586 -4.35 -6.82 -16.51
CA ARG A 586 -5.76 -7.19 -16.43
C ARG A 586 -6.12 -7.79 -15.08
N LEU A 587 -5.25 -8.65 -14.54
CA LEU A 587 -5.46 -9.27 -13.23
C LEU A 587 -5.33 -8.27 -12.09
N GLY A 588 -4.43 -7.30 -12.22
CA GLY A 588 -4.22 -6.19 -11.30
C GLY A 588 -5.48 -5.36 -11.14
N HIS A 589 -6.05 -4.86 -12.23
CA HIS A 589 -7.28 -4.07 -12.17
C HIS A 589 -8.46 -4.85 -11.57
N LEU A 590 -8.56 -6.16 -11.82
CA LEU A 590 -9.57 -7.01 -11.18
C LEU A 590 -9.34 -7.13 -9.67
N THR A 591 -8.08 -7.25 -9.26
CA THR A 591 -7.67 -7.35 -7.85
C THR A 591 -7.97 -6.06 -7.09
N ALA A 592 -7.59 -4.90 -7.67
CA ALA A 592 -7.91 -3.58 -7.12
C ALA A 592 -9.44 -3.37 -6.99
N ARG A 593 -10.23 -3.74 -8.01
CA ARG A 593 -11.71 -3.70 -7.94
C ARG A 593 -12.27 -4.57 -6.82
N ALA A 594 -11.73 -5.76 -6.60
CA ALA A 594 -12.16 -6.65 -5.53
C ALA A 594 -11.82 -6.11 -4.13
N ALA A 595 -10.81 -5.25 -3.99
CA ALA A 595 -10.46 -4.62 -2.72
C ALA A 595 -11.44 -3.51 -2.29
N ARG A 596 -12.30 -2.99 -3.20
CA ARG A 596 -13.22 -1.85 -2.96
C ARG A 596 -14.54 -2.18 -2.20
N ARG A 597 -14.82 -3.42 -1.80
CA ARG A 597 -16.11 -3.80 -1.16
C ARG A 597 -15.99 -3.90 0.37
N PRO A 598 -16.98 -3.45 1.18
CA PRO A 598 -16.92 -3.50 2.65
C PRO A 598 -17.11 -4.92 3.24
N PRO A 599 -16.52 -5.23 4.42
CA PRO A 599 -16.50 -6.57 5.03
C PRO A 599 -17.88 -7.21 5.25
N GLU A 600 -18.91 -6.42 5.51
CA GLU A 600 -20.26 -6.90 5.84
C GLU A 600 -21.03 -7.45 4.62
N GLN A 601 -20.57 -7.15 3.41
CA GLN A 601 -21.06 -7.75 2.16
C GLN A 601 -20.24 -9.00 1.76
N HIS A 602 -19.36 -9.51 2.64
CA HIS A 602 -18.50 -10.67 2.37
C HIS A 602 -19.18 -12.03 2.61
N VAL A 603 -20.46 -12.06 3.00
CA VAL A 603 -21.24 -13.30 3.13
C VAL A 603 -21.57 -13.84 1.73
N GLY A 604 -20.63 -14.56 1.11
CA GLY A 604 -20.91 -15.36 -0.09
C GLY A 604 -19.75 -15.61 -1.05
N TYR A 605 -18.67 -14.82 -1.03
CA TYR A 605 -17.56 -14.98 -1.98
C TYR A 605 -16.53 -16.00 -1.46
N ARG A 606 -16.75 -17.29 -1.72
CA ARG A 606 -15.74 -18.33 -1.50
C ARG A 606 -14.67 -18.25 -2.61
N GLU A 607 -13.46 -18.72 -2.35
CA GLU A 607 -12.28 -18.74 -3.27
C GLU A 607 -12.57 -19.13 -4.75
N GLY A 608 -13.73 -19.71 -5.06
CA GLY A 608 -14.20 -20.04 -6.40
C GLY A 608 -14.53 -18.85 -7.32
N ASP A 609 -14.78 -17.64 -6.81
CA ASP A 609 -15.27 -16.54 -7.66
C ASP A 609 -14.16 -15.75 -8.37
N LEU A 610 -12.95 -15.70 -7.81
CA LEU A 610 -11.76 -15.29 -8.60
C LEU A 610 -11.43 -16.35 -9.68
N LEU A 611 -11.74 -17.62 -9.41
CA LEU A 611 -11.66 -18.73 -10.36
C LEU A 611 -12.80 -18.74 -11.42
N ALA A 612 -13.95 -18.11 -11.12
CA ALA A 612 -15.07 -17.94 -12.05
C ALA A 612 -14.76 -16.94 -13.18
N SER A 613 -13.61 -16.25 -13.12
CA SER A 613 -12.95 -15.63 -14.27
C SER A 613 -12.44 -16.70 -15.27
N THR A 614 -13.36 -17.55 -15.74
CA THR A 614 -13.20 -18.29 -16.98
C THR A 614 -12.80 -17.35 -18.10
N THR A 615 -13.11 -16.05 -18.05
CA THR A 615 -12.69 -15.04 -19.03
C THR A 615 -11.19 -14.81 -19.09
N VAL A 616 -10.47 -14.66 -17.96
CA VAL A 616 -9.02 -14.43 -17.97
C VAL A 616 -8.30 -15.69 -18.45
N VAL A 617 -8.70 -16.87 -17.97
CA VAL A 617 -8.14 -18.16 -18.38
C VAL A 617 -8.55 -18.52 -19.83
N LYS A 618 -9.77 -18.21 -20.28
CA LYS A 618 -10.21 -18.37 -21.69
C LYS A 618 -9.49 -17.40 -22.61
N SER A 619 -9.20 -16.17 -22.17
CA SER A 619 -8.42 -15.18 -22.91
C SER A 619 -6.96 -15.61 -23.03
N MET A 620 -6.35 -16.11 -21.95
CA MET A 620 -5.02 -16.72 -21.96
C MET A 620 -4.98 -17.96 -22.87
N ARG A 621 -6.02 -18.81 -22.83
CA ARG A 621 -6.19 -19.99 -23.71
C ARG A 621 -6.38 -19.59 -25.17
N ARG A 622 -7.09 -18.48 -25.46
CA ARG A 622 -7.23 -17.90 -26.81
C ARG A 622 -5.91 -17.32 -27.30
N LEU A 623 -5.18 -16.56 -26.48
CA LEU A 623 -3.87 -16.00 -26.81
C LEU A 623 -2.82 -17.10 -27.06
N LEU A 624 -2.75 -18.12 -26.20
CA LEU A 624 -1.87 -19.28 -26.40
C LEU A 624 -2.25 -20.08 -27.66
N LYS A 625 -3.54 -20.24 -27.96
CA LYS A 625 -4.02 -20.87 -29.21
C LYS A 625 -3.67 -20.03 -30.45
N LEU A 626 -3.81 -18.70 -30.37
CA LEU A 626 -3.45 -17.77 -31.44
C LEU A 626 -1.95 -17.79 -31.70
N GLN A 627 -1.11 -17.82 -30.67
CA GLN A 627 0.35 -17.97 -30.79
C GLN A 627 0.73 -19.34 -31.39
N LEU A 628 0.02 -20.42 -31.03
CA LEU A 628 0.21 -21.73 -31.63
C LEU A 628 -0.19 -21.76 -33.12
N LEU A 629 -1.26 -21.05 -33.49
CA LEU A 629 -1.71 -20.88 -34.88
C LEU A 629 -0.71 -20.03 -35.69
N ARG A 630 -0.17 -18.95 -35.10
CA ARG A 630 0.88 -18.12 -35.71
C ARG A 630 2.16 -18.92 -35.96
N ALA A 631 2.59 -19.72 -34.98
CA ALA A 631 3.73 -20.63 -35.15
C ALA A 631 3.48 -21.70 -36.23
N LYS A 632 2.24 -22.16 -36.37
CA LYS A 632 1.82 -23.12 -37.41
C LYS A 632 1.79 -22.48 -38.80
N LEU A 633 1.36 -21.21 -38.90
CA LEU A 633 1.33 -20.42 -40.13
C LEU A 633 2.75 -20.08 -40.61
N ILE A 634 3.63 -19.64 -39.70
CA ILE A 634 5.06 -19.41 -39.97
C ILE A 634 5.76 -20.71 -40.41
N TYR A 635 5.37 -21.86 -39.84
CA TYR A 635 5.88 -23.18 -40.24
C TYR A 635 5.43 -23.60 -41.65
N LEU A 636 4.18 -23.34 -42.01
CA LEU A 636 3.64 -23.60 -43.36
C LEU A 636 4.26 -22.68 -44.42
N LEU A 637 4.63 -21.45 -44.05
CA LEU A 637 5.28 -20.48 -44.93
C LEU A 637 6.80 -20.69 -45.10
N MET A 638 7.47 -21.42 -44.19
CA MET A 638 8.94 -21.60 -44.18
C MET A 638 9.39 -23.06 -44.30
N ALA A 639 8.59 -23.91 -44.96
CA ALA A 639 8.77 -25.35 -45.04
C ALA A 639 10.10 -25.93 -45.64
N PRO A 640 11.05 -25.20 -46.28
CA PRO A 640 12.22 -25.90 -46.87
C PRO A 640 13.36 -26.27 -45.91
N PHE A 641 13.39 -25.86 -44.64
CA PHE A 641 14.62 -25.97 -43.81
C PHE A 641 14.51 -26.94 -42.60
N ALA A 642 15.18 -28.09 -42.69
CA ALA A 642 15.18 -29.18 -41.69
C ALA A 642 15.63 -28.79 -40.27
N ARG A 643 16.54 -27.81 -40.10
CA ARG A 643 16.99 -27.35 -38.76
C ARG A 643 15.87 -26.69 -37.93
N LYS A 644 14.85 -26.11 -38.57
CA LYS A 644 13.70 -25.48 -37.88
C LYS A 644 12.63 -26.48 -37.43
N GLN A 645 12.61 -27.71 -37.97
CA GLN A 645 11.63 -28.75 -37.57
C GLN A 645 11.85 -29.24 -36.13
N LYS A 646 13.10 -29.43 -35.70
CA LYS A 646 13.43 -29.89 -34.33
C LYS A 646 13.03 -28.83 -33.28
N HIS A 647 13.28 -27.55 -33.58
CA HIS A 647 12.92 -26.41 -32.73
C HIS A 647 11.39 -26.22 -32.65
N TYR A 648 10.67 -26.40 -33.75
CA TYR A 648 9.20 -26.39 -33.78
C TYR A 648 8.58 -27.58 -33.02
N ALA A 649 9.15 -28.78 -33.14
CA ALA A 649 8.69 -29.96 -32.40
C ALA A 649 8.83 -29.76 -30.87
N GLN A 650 9.97 -29.24 -30.41
CA GLN A 650 10.17 -28.86 -29.00
C GLN A 650 9.18 -27.78 -28.54
N LYS A 651 9.05 -26.67 -29.28
CA LYS A 651 8.14 -25.56 -28.92
C LYS A 651 6.66 -25.99 -28.90
N LYS A 652 6.25 -26.87 -29.83
CA LYS A 652 4.91 -27.47 -29.91
C LYS A 652 4.64 -28.45 -28.77
N GLN A 653 5.65 -29.22 -28.34
CA GLN A 653 5.55 -30.13 -27.21
C GLN A 653 5.42 -29.36 -25.88
N ILE A 654 6.22 -28.30 -25.70
CA ILE A 654 6.15 -27.39 -24.55
C ILE A 654 4.76 -26.75 -24.44
N LEU A 655 4.25 -26.12 -25.50
CA LEU A 655 2.90 -25.51 -25.50
C LEU A 655 1.78 -26.54 -25.27
N ARG A 656 1.88 -27.75 -25.85
CA ARG A 656 0.90 -28.83 -25.62
C ARG A 656 0.96 -29.38 -24.19
N SER A 657 2.13 -29.39 -23.56
CA SER A 657 2.27 -29.80 -22.15
C SER A 657 1.73 -28.72 -21.20
N GLY A 658 1.97 -27.43 -21.49
CA GLY A 658 1.41 -26.31 -20.74
C GLY A 658 -0.11 -26.27 -20.81
N ILE A 659 -0.69 -26.44 -22.00
CA ILE A 659 -2.16 -26.50 -22.18
C ILE A 659 -2.79 -27.70 -21.45
N ARG A 660 -2.13 -28.87 -21.47
CA ARG A 660 -2.64 -30.07 -20.78
C ARG A 660 -2.58 -29.93 -19.25
N SER A 661 -1.49 -29.40 -18.72
CA SER A 661 -1.33 -29.17 -17.28
C SER A 661 -2.27 -28.08 -16.77
N LEU A 662 -2.49 -27.01 -17.55
CA LEU A 662 -3.50 -26.00 -17.22
C LEU A 662 -4.90 -26.61 -17.16
N ASN A 663 -5.24 -27.53 -18.09
CA ASN A 663 -6.52 -28.22 -18.05
C ASN A 663 -6.64 -29.20 -16.87
N SER A 664 -5.57 -29.91 -16.47
CA SER A 664 -5.63 -30.84 -15.33
C SER A 664 -5.81 -30.09 -14.00
N VAL A 665 -5.14 -28.94 -13.82
CA VAL A 665 -5.33 -28.07 -12.64
C VAL A 665 -6.76 -27.53 -12.58
N LEU A 666 -7.33 -27.17 -13.73
CA LEU A 666 -8.74 -26.76 -13.83
C LEU A 666 -9.70 -27.90 -13.50
N GLU A 667 -9.41 -29.13 -13.93
CA GLU A 667 -10.23 -30.31 -13.66
C GLU A 667 -10.13 -30.76 -12.20
N ASP A 668 -8.94 -30.75 -11.59
CA ASP A 668 -8.74 -31.10 -10.17
C ASP A 668 -9.40 -30.09 -9.24
N ARG A 669 -9.31 -28.79 -9.53
CA ARG A 669 -10.01 -27.75 -8.75
C ARG A 669 -11.51 -27.72 -9.00
N ALA A 670 -11.97 -28.04 -10.22
CA ALA A 670 -13.40 -28.25 -10.50
C ALA A 670 -13.96 -29.46 -9.75
N ARG A 671 -13.18 -30.56 -9.63
CA ARG A 671 -13.52 -31.73 -8.81
C ARG A 671 -13.58 -31.40 -7.31
N GLU A 672 -12.61 -30.64 -6.80
CA GLU A 672 -12.60 -30.19 -5.40
C GLU A 672 -13.80 -29.28 -5.08
N HIS A 673 -14.16 -28.38 -6.00
CA HIS A 673 -15.35 -27.53 -5.88
C HIS A 673 -16.66 -28.32 -5.97
N ALA A 674 -16.77 -29.27 -6.90
CA ALA A 674 -17.93 -30.15 -7.06
C ALA A 674 -18.15 -31.06 -5.85
N SER A 675 -17.08 -31.49 -5.17
CA SER A 675 -17.18 -32.31 -3.95
C SER A 675 -17.77 -31.57 -2.73
N ARG A 676 -17.76 -30.22 -2.76
CA ARG A 676 -18.25 -29.34 -1.68
C ARG A 676 -19.68 -28.84 -1.90
N LEU A 677 -20.26 -29.06 -3.08
CA LEU A 677 -21.64 -28.69 -3.40
C LEU A 677 -22.57 -29.87 -3.06
N ARG A 678 -23.25 -29.81 -1.91
CA ARG A 678 -24.43 -30.67 -1.65
C ARG A 678 -25.47 -30.41 -2.73
N LYS A 679 -26.16 -31.46 -3.21
CA LYS A 679 -27.24 -31.34 -4.19
C LYS A 679 -28.29 -30.33 -3.69
N PRO A 680 -28.81 -29.42 -4.55
CA PRO A 680 -29.84 -28.49 -4.15
C PRO A 680 -31.17 -29.22 -3.95
N ASP A 681 -31.89 -28.78 -2.93
CA ASP A 681 -33.29 -29.11 -2.65
C ASP A 681 -34.18 -28.55 -3.79
N PRO A 682 -35.05 -29.36 -4.42
CA PRO A 682 -35.91 -28.91 -5.52
C PRO A 682 -36.85 -27.75 -5.18
N ASP A 683 -37.09 -27.48 -3.89
CA ASP A 683 -38.08 -26.49 -3.43
C ASP A 683 -37.50 -25.08 -3.15
N ALA A 684 -36.20 -24.86 -3.34
CA ALA A 684 -35.54 -23.57 -3.10
C ALA A 684 -35.58 -22.64 -4.34
N ILE A 685 -36.77 -22.18 -4.75
CA ILE A 685 -36.93 -21.26 -5.91
C ILE A 685 -36.62 -19.78 -5.58
N HIS A 686 -36.17 -19.46 -4.35
CA HIS A 686 -35.97 -18.07 -3.91
C HIS A 686 -34.53 -17.64 -3.57
N GLU A 687 -33.53 -18.50 -3.81
CA GLU A 687 -32.13 -18.07 -3.67
C GLU A 687 -31.61 -17.51 -5.00
N LYS A 688 -31.14 -16.25 -4.99
CA LYS A 688 -30.45 -15.65 -6.14
C LYS A 688 -29.33 -16.61 -6.59
N PRO A 689 -29.20 -16.90 -7.89
CA PRO A 689 -28.10 -17.71 -8.37
C PRO A 689 -26.76 -17.02 -8.05
N PRO A 690 -25.65 -17.77 -7.92
CA PRO A 690 -24.35 -17.17 -7.63
C PRO A 690 -23.98 -16.09 -8.65
N VAL A 691 -23.31 -15.03 -8.19
CA VAL A 691 -22.91 -13.88 -9.01
C VAL A 691 -22.12 -14.37 -10.24
N GLY A 692 -22.51 -13.93 -11.44
CA GLY A 692 -21.92 -14.39 -12.71
C GLY A 692 -22.47 -15.70 -13.27
N ALA A 693 -23.50 -16.31 -12.65
CA ALA A 693 -24.23 -17.42 -13.24
C ALA A 693 -25.00 -16.97 -14.49
N TYR A 694 -24.83 -17.70 -15.60
CA TYR A 694 -25.67 -17.55 -16.77
C TYR A 694 -27.07 -18.05 -16.45
N VAL A 695 -28.04 -17.14 -16.41
CA VAL A 695 -29.44 -17.50 -16.20
C VAL A 695 -30.08 -17.72 -17.57
N ALA A 696 -30.50 -18.95 -17.88
CA ALA A 696 -31.23 -19.23 -19.10
C ALA A 696 -32.68 -18.75 -18.94
N PHE A 697 -33.02 -17.63 -19.59
CA PHE A 697 -34.37 -17.11 -19.66
C PHE A 697 -35.09 -17.80 -20.84
N ASN A 698 -36.24 -18.43 -20.61
CA ASN A 698 -37.01 -19.10 -21.66
C ASN A 698 -38.52 -18.94 -21.45
N PRO A 699 -39.13 -17.80 -21.82
CA PRO A 699 -40.57 -17.72 -21.93
C PRO A 699 -41.01 -18.15 -23.33
N GLU A 700 -42.13 -18.87 -23.38
CA GLU A 700 -42.93 -18.94 -24.60
C GLU A 700 -43.54 -17.56 -24.83
N ILE A 701 -43.06 -16.83 -25.84
CA ILE A 701 -43.64 -15.54 -26.24
C ILE A 701 -44.52 -15.79 -27.46
N THR A 702 -45.83 -15.62 -27.30
CA THR A 702 -46.76 -15.58 -28.42
C THR A 702 -46.50 -14.28 -29.19
N PRO A 703 -46.23 -14.31 -30.51
CA PRO A 703 -45.99 -13.10 -31.28
C PRO A 703 -47.25 -12.22 -31.23
N PRO A 704 -47.20 -11.03 -30.61
CA PRO A 704 -48.35 -10.15 -30.58
C PRO A 704 -48.43 -9.35 -31.87
N GLY A 705 -49.63 -8.80 -32.16
CA GLY A 705 -49.74 -7.69 -33.12
C GLY A 705 -48.97 -6.45 -32.64
N ALA A 706 -49.07 -5.34 -33.38
CA ALA A 706 -48.35 -4.10 -33.08
C ALA A 706 -48.38 -3.74 -31.57
N PRO A 707 -47.22 -3.50 -30.94
CA PRO A 707 -47.14 -3.27 -29.51
C PRO A 707 -47.86 -1.97 -29.12
N LYS A 708 -48.37 -1.92 -27.88
CA LYS A 708 -49.01 -0.73 -27.29
C LYS A 708 -48.19 -0.22 -26.10
N GLY A 709 -47.10 0.48 -26.42
CA GLY A 709 -46.26 1.16 -25.44
C GLY A 709 -45.26 0.29 -24.67
N LEU A 710 -44.53 0.92 -23.76
CA LEU A 710 -43.52 0.30 -22.89
C LEU A 710 -44.03 0.14 -21.46
N HIS A 711 -43.49 -0.85 -20.77
CA HIS A 711 -43.73 -1.09 -19.36
C HIS A 711 -43.35 0.16 -18.53
N PRO A 712 -44.12 0.55 -17.50
CA PRO A 712 -43.89 1.80 -16.74
C PRO A 712 -42.51 1.93 -16.09
N LYS A 713 -41.82 0.81 -15.84
CA LYS A 713 -40.46 0.75 -15.28
C LYS A 713 -39.35 0.84 -16.34
N VAL A 714 -39.68 1.03 -17.62
CA VAL A 714 -38.72 1.04 -18.73
C VAL A 714 -38.75 2.39 -19.45
N ARG A 715 -37.58 3.00 -19.59
CA ARG A 715 -37.38 4.23 -20.37
C ARG A 715 -36.62 3.93 -21.66
N LEU A 716 -37.20 4.29 -22.81
CA LEU A 716 -36.53 4.23 -24.11
C LEU A 716 -35.68 5.50 -24.33
N ILE A 717 -34.38 5.31 -24.56
CA ILE A 717 -33.42 6.39 -24.77
C ILE A 717 -32.67 6.21 -26.08
N ILE A 718 -32.60 7.29 -26.87
CA ILE A 718 -31.94 7.30 -28.16
C ILE A 718 -30.91 8.43 -28.21
N PRO A 719 -29.61 8.14 -28.09
CA PRO A 719 -28.56 9.12 -28.39
C PRO A 719 -28.59 9.52 -29.85
N THR A 720 -28.51 10.83 -30.13
CA THR A 720 -28.49 11.30 -31.52
C THR A 720 -27.53 12.47 -31.72
N ARG A 721 -26.92 12.47 -32.91
CA ARG A 721 -26.10 13.57 -33.43
C ARG A 721 -26.51 13.98 -34.85
N GLY A 722 -27.21 13.13 -35.60
CA GLY A 722 -27.64 13.45 -36.96
C GLY A 722 -28.41 12.30 -37.61
N CYS A 723 -29.74 12.40 -37.58
CA CYS A 723 -30.66 11.41 -38.13
C CYS A 723 -31.83 12.03 -38.92
N SER A 724 -31.72 13.30 -39.32
CA SER A 724 -32.81 14.08 -39.93
C SER A 724 -33.42 13.44 -41.18
N LYS A 725 -32.66 12.62 -41.91
CA LYS A 725 -33.09 11.92 -43.13
C LYS A 725 -34.22 10.90 -42.89
N TRP A 726 -34.22 10.19 -41.75
CA TRP A 726 -35.19 9.12 -41.45
C TRP A 726 -35.99 9.36 -40.15
N LEU A 727 -35.63 10.38 -39.36
CA LEU A 727 -36.23 10.64 -38.05
C LEU A 727 -37.76 10.79 -38.08
N ARG A 728 -38.33 11.41 -39.11
CA ARG A 728 -39.80 11.61 -39.19
C ARG A 728 -40.55 10.28 -39.28
N GLU A 729 -40.04 9.32 -40.06
CA GLU A 729 -40.65 8.00 -40.18
C GLU A 729 -40.48 7.19 -38.89
N PHE A 730 -39.33 7.31 -38.22
CA PHE A 730 -39.11 6.70 -36.91
C PHE A 730 -40.08 7.24 -35.86
N LEU A 731 -40.23 8.57 -35.77
CA LEU A 731 -41.14 9.19 -34.79
C LEU A 731 -42.59 8.79 -35.04
N LYS A 732 -43.02 8.74 -36.31
CA LYS A 732 -44.34 8.26 -36.68
C LYS A 732 -44.55 6.79 -36.28
N ALA A 733 -43.58 5.92 -36.57
CA ALA A 733 -43.67 4.51 -36.19
C ALA A 733 -43.65 4.32 -34.66
N TYR A 734 -42.86 5.12 -33.93
CA TYR A 734 -42.91 5.13 -32.47
C TYR A 734 -44.30 5.55 -31.95
N GLU A 735 -44.90 6.59 -32.53
CA GLU A 735 -46.26 7.05 -32.20
C GLU A 735 -47.30 5.96 -32.48
N ASP A 736 -47.25 5.32 -33.65
CA ASP A 736 -48.15 4.23 -34.04
C ASP A 736 -48.06 3.03 -33.07
N TRP A 737 -46.88 2.78 -32.49
CA TRP A 737 -46.62 1.73 -31.50
C TRP A 737 -46.85 2.19 -30.05
N GLY A 738 -47.28 3.45 -29.85
CA GLY A 738 -47.45 4.05 -28.53
C GLY A 738 -46.16 4.18 -27.71
N LEU A 739 -45.00 4.15 -28.37
CA LEU A 739 -43.68 4.29 -27.78
C LEU A 739 -43.32 5.77 -27.67
N LYS A 740 -42.78 6.16 -26.50
CA LYS A 740 -42.34 7.53 -26.23
C LYS A 740 -40.83 7.56 -25.98
N PRO A 741 -40.01 7.69 -27.04
CA PRO A 741 -38.57 7.79 -26.89
C PRO A 741 -38.15 9.13 -26.27
N THR A 742 -37.10 9.09 -25.45
CA THR A 742 -36.39 10.28 -25.00
C THR A 742 -35.07 10.38 -25.76
N PHE A 743 -34.86 11.48 -26.50
CA PHE A 743 -33.64 11.68 -27.28
C PHE A 743 -32.55 12.34 -26.44
N ALA A 744 -31.38 11.72 -26.39
CA ALA A 744 -30.19 12.30 -25.78
C ALA A 744 -29.41 13.08 -26.85
N VAL A 745 -29.52 14.41 -26.81
CA VAL A 745 -29.06 15.32 -27.87
C VAL A 745 -27.60 15.70 -27.63
N ASP A 746 -26.71 15.25 -28.51
CA ASP A 746 -25.29 15.61 -28.50
C ASP A 746 -25.08 17.11 -28.80
N PRO A 747 -24.08 17.79 -28.21
CA PRO A 747 -23.81 19.20 -28.50
C PRO A 747 -23.54 19.49 -29.98
N GLY A 748 -22.98 18.53 -30.71
CA GLY A 748 -22.76 18.60 -32.14
C GLY A 748 -23.93 18.12 -32.99
N CYS A 749 -25.15 18.10 -32.45
CA CYS A 749 -26.34 17.63 -33.16
C CYS A 749 -26.69 18.52 -34.37
N GLU A 750 -27.02 17.89 -35.49
CA GLU A 750 -27.44 18.56 -36.71
C GLU A 750 -28.68 19.46 -36.47
N PRO A 751 -28.68 20.74 -36.90
CA PRO A 751 -29.78 21.67 -36.67
C PRO A 751 -31.15 21.13 -37.13
N LYS A 752 -31.19 20.48 -38.31
CA LYS A 752 -32.41 19.89 -38.87
C LYS A 752 -32.96 18.74 -38.03
N THR A 753 -32.08 17.95 -37.41
CA THR A 753 -32.49 16.89 -36.47
C THR A 753 -33.17 17.52 -35.25
N LEU A 754 -32.59 18.57 -34.69
CA LEU A 754 -33.16 19.30 -33.55
C LEU A 754 -34.49 20.00 -33.88
N GLU A 755 -34.63 20.57 -35.07
CA GLU A 755 -35.90 21.15 -35.55
C GLU A 755 -37.03 20.12 -35.61
N ILE A 756 -36.74 18.91 -36.12
CA ILE A 756 -37.73 17.82 -36.20
C ILE A 756 -38.17 17.37 -34.79
N LEU A 757 -37.22 17.20 -33.86
CA LEU A 757 -37.52 16.81 -32.47
C LEU A 757 -38.39 17.85 -31.75
N LYS A 758 -38.08 19.14 -31.95
CA LYS A 758 -38.88 20.26 -31.39
C LYS A 758 -40.28 20.33 -32.00
N ALA A 759 -40.39 20.19 -33.32
CA ALA A 759 -41.68 20.29 -34.03
C ALA A 759 -42.65 19.15 -33.66
N THR A 760 -42.12 18.00 -33.23
CA THR A 760 -42.90 16.82 -32.83
C THR A 760 -43.14 16.74 -31.33
N ASN A 761 -42.70 17.75 -30.56
CA ASN A 761 -42.80 17.78 -29.10
C ASN A 761 -42.24 16.52 -28.42
N THR A 762 -41.11 16.02 -28.93
CA THR A 762 -40.44 14.81 -28.42
C THR A 762 -39.63 15.13 -27.16
N ASP A 763 -39.60 14.21 -26.19
CA ASP A 763 -38.79 14.36 -24.97
C ASP A 763 -37.29 14.39 -25.31
N MET A 764 -36.56 15.37 -24.76
CA MET A 764 -35.14 15.57 -25.02
C MET A 764 -34.34 15.75 -23.73
N ILE A 765 -33.15 15.15 -23.68
CA ILE A 765 -32.11 15.39 -22.69
C ILE A 765 -30.90 15.97 -23.43
N PHE A 766 -30.54 17.21 -23.14
CA PHE A 766 -29.34 17.83 -23.71
C PHE A 766 -28.10 17.34 -22.95
N ILE A 767 -27.10 16.84 -23.69
CA ILE A 767 -25.88 16.29 -23.12
C ILE A 767 -24.91 17.44 -22.85
N ASP A 768 -24.44 17.57 -21.61
CA ASP A 768 -23.38 18.50 -21.26
C ASP A 768 -22.00 17.86 -21.51
N SER A 769 -21.31 18.27 -22.58
CA SER A 769 -19.96 17.78 -22.92
C SER A 769 -18.92 17.95 -21.81
N THR A 770 -19.10 18.92 -20.90
CA THR A 770 -18.16 19.16 -19.80
C THR A 770 -18.26 18.10 -18.69
N GLN A 771 -19.41 17.41 -18.59
CA GLN A 771 -19.69 16.44 -17.54
C GLN A 771 -19.48 14.97 -17.96
N ILE A 772 -19.30 14.71 -19.26
CA ILE A 772 -19.18 13.35 -19.80
C ILE A 772 -17.74 12.93 -20.11
N GLY A 773 -16.77 13.85 -20.11
CA GLY A 773 -15.39 13.56 -20.54
C GLY A 773 -15.32 13.15 -22.00
N ASN A 774 -14.74 11.98 -22.31
CA ASN A 774 -14.81 11.39 -23.66
C ASN A 774 -16.22 10.79 -23.90
N GLY A 775 -16.67 10.68 -25.15
CA GLY A 775 -18.06 10.38 -25.55
C GLY A 775 -18.67 9.07 -25.04
N GLU A 776 -17.91 8.28 -24.29
CA GLU A 776 -18.37 7.09 -23.56
C GLU A 776 -19.07 7.42 -22.23
N GLY A 777 -18.92 8.64 -21.68
CA GLY A 777 -19.60 9.10 -20.46
C GLY A 777 -21.09 9.42 -20.61
N ILE A 778 -21.64 9.28 -21.81
CA ILE A 778 -23.06 9.52 -22.09
C ILE A 778 -24.00 8.61 -21.27
N MET A 779 -23.66 7.33 -21.10
CA MET A 779 -24.52 6.37 -20.41
C MET A 779 -24.63 6.64 -18.89
N PRO A 780 -23.52 6.86 -18.15
CA PRO A 780 -23.62 7.29 -16.76
C PRO A 780 -24.30 8.66 -16.60
N TYR A 781 -24.15 9.58 -17.56
CA TYR A 781 -24.89 10.84 -17.55
C TYR A 781 -26.40 10.61 -17.69
N LEU A 782 -26.84 9.79 -18.64
CA LEU A 782 -28.25 9.46 -18.85
C LEU A 782 -28.86 8.73 -17.65
N SER A 783 -28.08 7.86 -17.00
CA SER A 783 -28.48 7.17 -15.77
C SER A 783 -28.98 8.14 -14.68
N LYS A 784 -28.37 9.32 -14.57
CA LYS A 784 -28.77 10.35 -13.59
C LYS A 784 -30.07 11.07 -13.96
N HIS A 785 -30.47 11.04 -15.22
CA HIS A 785 -31.62 11.77 -15.75
C HIS A 785 -32.87 10.89 -15.93
N VAL A 786 -32.75 9.58 -15.70
CA VAL A 786 -33.81 8.59 -15.87
C VAL A 786 -34.34 8.16 -14.51
N LYS A 787 -35.67 8.18 -14.37
CA LYS A 787 -36.35 7.83 -13.11
C LYS A 787 -36.76 6.37 -13.07
N GLU A 788 -37.09 5.80 -14.22
CA GLU A 788 -37.48 4.40 -14.40
C GLU A 788 -36.35 3.44 -14.03
N ASP A 789 -36.67 2.19 -13.65
CA ASP A 789 -35.66 1.23 -13.17
C ASP A 789 -34.76 0.69 -14.29
N TYR A 790 -35.30 0.62 -15.51
CA TYR A 790 -34.61 0.08 -16.68
C TYR A 790 -34.43 1.15 -17.76
N ILE A 791 -33.25 1.13 -18.37
CA ILE A 791 -32.98 1.84 -19.62
C ILE A 791 -33.02 0.81 -20.75
N LEU A 792 -33.88 1.07 -21.75
CA LEU A 792 -33.77 0.51 -23.09
C LEU A 792 -33.09 1.55 -23.97
N ARG A 793 -31.87 1.27 -24.41
CA ARG A 793 -31.07 2.14 -25.25
C ARG A 793 -31.02 1.60 -26.66
N LEU A 794 -31.40 2.42 -27.63
CA LEU A 794 -31.24 2.15 -29.06
C LEU A 794 -30.37 3.25 -29.71
N ASP A 795 -29.62 2.91 -30.75
CA ASP A 795 -29.02 3.92 -31.63
C ASP A 795 -30.09 4.62 -32.49
N ASP A 796 -29.79 5.80 -33.01
CA ASP A 796 -30.71 6.57 -33.87
C ASP A 796 -30.96 5.94 -35.25
N ASP A 797 -30.28 4.84 -35.56
CA ASP A 797 -30.44 3.96 -36.73
C ASP A 797 -30.90 2.53 -36.36
N GLU A 798 -31.29 2.31 -35.10
CA GLU A 798 -31.84 1.05 -34.60
C GLU A 798 -33.35 1.15 -34.34
N PHE A 799 -34.09 0.09 -34.65
CA PHE A 799 -35.53 -0.02 -34.35
C PHE A 799 -35.87 -1.40 -33.76
N PRO A 800 -36.75 -1.51 -32.75
CA PRO A 800 -37.11 -2.80 -32.15
C PRO A 800 -38.14 -3.56 -32.99
N THR A 801 -38.14 -4.89 -32.91
CA THR A 801 -39.26 -5.72 -33.41
C THR A 801 -40.44 -5.74 -32.43
N ALA A 802 -41.64 -6.10 -32.89
CA ALA A 802 -42.81 -6.26 -32.02
C ALA A 802 -42.57 -7.31 -30.92
N ASP A 803 -41.95 -8.44 -31.29
CA ASP A 803 -41.53 -9.50 -30.35
C ASP A 803 -40.53 -8.98 -29.30
N PHE A 804 -39.63 -8.07 -29.69
CA PHE A 804 -38.68 -7.46 -28.75
C PHE A 804 -39.37 -6.55 -27.74
N ILE A 805 -40.35 -5.74 -28.15
CA ILE A 805 -41.10 -4.89 -27.22
C ILE A 805 -41.96 -5.74 -26.27
N ALA A 806 -42.61 -6.77 -26.79
CA ALA A 806 -43.37 -7.72 -25.98
C ALA A 806 -42.48 -8.38 -24.91
N TRP A 807 -41.29 -8.80 -25.31
CA TRP A 807 -40.29 -9.36 -24.40
C TRP A 807 -39.83 -8.34 -23.34
N VAL A 808 -39.41 -7.14 -23.74
CA VAL A 808 -38.97 -6.07 -22.82
C VAL A 808 -40.06 -5.77 -21.78
N ASN A 809 -41.33 -5.75 -22.19
CA ASN A 809 -42.44 -5.48 -21.28
C ASN A 809 -42.70 -6.60 -20.27
N SER A 810 -42.30 -7.84 -20.57
CA SER A 810 -42.46 -8.98 -19.68
C SER A 810 -41.39 -9.05 -18.57
N VAL A 811 -40.20 -8.51 -18.82
CA VAL A 811 -39.03 -8.70 -17.93
C VAL A 811 -39.23 -8.10 -16.53
N PRO A 812 -39.69 -6.84 -16.35
CA PRO A 812 -39.72 -6.20 -15.03
C PRO A 812 -40.56 -6.90 -13.98
N ASP A 813 -41.57 -7.66 -14.40
CA ASP A 813 -42.48 -8.41 -13.51
C ASP A 813 -42.26 -9.93 -13.59
N SER A 814 -41.23 -10.37 -14.32
CA SER A 814 -40.85 -11.79 -14.40
C SER A 814 -40.01 -12.23 -13.18
N PRO A 815 -39.88 -13.56 -12.94
CA PRO A 815 -38.93 -14.10 -11.96
C PRO A 815 -37.47 -13.70 -12.22
N TYR A 816 -37.18 -13.12 -13.38
CA TYR A 816 -35.85 -12.72 -13.84
C TYR A 816 -35.61 -11.21 -13.72
N ALA A 817 -36.49 -10.49 -13.03
CA ALA A 817 -36.30 -9.07 -12.73
C ALA A 817 -35.01 -8.76 -11.94
N PHE A 818 -34.33 -9.78 -11.39
CA PHE A 818 -33.01 -9.65 -10.78
C PHE A 818 -31.85 -9.56 -11.79
N VAL A 819 -32.07 -9.92 -13.06
CA VAL A 819 -31.06 -9.81 -14.12
C VAL A 819 -30.78 -8.34 -14.41
N THR A 820 -29.52 -7.95 -14.33
CA THR A 820 -29.10 -6.55 -14.38
C THR A 820 -28.84 -6.07 -15.81
N SER A 821 -28.50 -6.94 -16.76
CA SER A 821 -28.34 -6.59 -18.17
C SER A 821 -28.62 -7.76 -19.12
N TRP A 822 -29.03 -7.42 -20.35
CA TRP A 822 -29.43 -8.38 -21.36
C TRP A 822 -28.61 -8.23 -22.64
N TRP A 823 -28.21 -9.37 -23.21
CA TRP A 823 -27.60 -9.49 -24.54
C TRP A 823 -28.70 -9.75 -25.57
N ILE A 824 -28.70 -8.95 -26.63
CA ILE A 824 -29.80 -8.84 -27.58
C ILE A 824 -29.29 -9.07 -29.00
N PRO A 825 -29.91 -9.95 -29.82
CA PRO A 825 -29.56 -10.12 -31.21
C PRO A 825 -29.90 -8.86 -32.01
N ARG A 826 -28.92 -8.41 -32.78
CA ARG A 826 -28.97 -7.20 -33.61
C ARG A 826 -28.84 -7.58 -35.07
N HIS A 827 -29.92 -7.42 -35.82
CA HIS A 827 -29.96 -7.77 -37.23
C HIS A 827 -29.66 -6.55 -38.08
N GLU A 828 -28.51 -6.56 -38.74
CA GLU A 828 -28.19 -5.65 -39.83
C GLU A 828 -29.12 -5.93 -41.01
N VAL A 829 -29.88 -4.94 -41.47
CA VAL A 829 -30.87 -5.08 -42.55
C VAL A 829 -30.39 -4.31 -43.79
N ALA A 830 -30.40 -4.96 -44.95
CA ALA A 830 -30.06 -4.38 -46.25
C ALA A 830 -31.07 -4.77 -47.32
N LEU A 831 -31.11 -4.00 -48.41
CA LEU A 831 -31.84 -4.33 -49.62
C LEU A 831 -30.89 -5.05 -50.58
N ILE A 832 -31.12 -6.34 -50.82
CA ILE A 832 -30.29 -7.19 -51.68
C ILE A 832 -31.16 -7.67 -52.83
N ASP A 833 -30.79 -7.32 -54.06
CA ASP A 833 -31.54 -7.66 -55.28
C ASP A 833 -33.06 -7.35 -55.19
N GLY A 834 -33.41 -6.26 -54.50
CA GLY A 834 -34.80 -5.80 -54.32
C GLY A 834 -35.56 -6.48 -53.18
N GLU A 835 -34.93 -7.38 -52.42
CA GLU A 835 -35.52 -8.04 -51.25
C GLU A 835 -34.90 -7.56 -49.93
N ILE A 836 -35.71 -7.40 -48.89
CA ILE A 836 -35.25 -7.03 -47.55
C ILE A 836 -34.59 -8.26 -46.91
N CYS A 837 -33.30 -8.15 -46.63
CA CYS A 837 -32.49 -9.23 -46.10
C CYS A 837 -31.74 -8.80 -44.84
N SER A 838 -31.65 -9.70 -43.85
CA SER A 838 -30.66 -9.57 -42.80
C SER A 838 -29.31 -10.07 -43.31
N CYS A 839 -28.25 -9.29 -43.10
CA CYS A 839 -26.92 -9.58 -43.65
C CYS A 839 -25.82 -9.28 -42.63
N HIS A 840 -25.13 -10.31 -42.15
CA HIS A 840 -24.01 -10.17 -41.23
C HIS A 840 -22.92 -11.23 -41.49
N PRO A 841 -21.67 -10.99 -41.05
CA PRO A 841 -20.62 -11.99 -41.14
C PRO A 841 -20.87 -13.28 -40.35
N LYS A 842 -20.49 -14.44 -40.93
CA LYS A 842 -20.61 -15.79 -40.34
C LYS A 842 -20.07 -15.92 -38.92
N TRP A 843 -18.98 -15.22 -38.59
CA TRP A 843 -18.31 -15.33 -37.29
C TRP A 843 -19.03 -14.60 -36.15
N LEU A 844 -20.06 -13.81 -36.45
CA LEU A 844 -20.91 -13.16 -35.43
C LEU A 844 -22.05 -14.06 -34.95
N ARG A 845 -22.13 -15.30 -35.44
CA ARG A 845 -23.07 -16.30 -34.92
C ARG A 845 -22.53 -16.93 -33.65
N VAL A 846 -23.34 -16.88 -32.60
CA VAL A 846 -23.00 -17.44 -31.29
C VAL A 846 -24.05 -18.48 -30.91
N LYS A 847 -23.62 -19.69 -30.56
CA LYS A 847 -24.50 -20.71 -30.02
C LYS A 847 -24.54 -20.59 -28.50
N VAL A 848 -25.74 -20.37 -27.93
CA VAL A 848 -25.98 -20.30 -26.48
C VAL A 848 -27.04 -21.34 -26.14
N GLY A 849 -26.65 -22.39 -25.40
CA GLY A 849 -27.50 -23.56 -25.20
C GLY A 849 -27.87 -24.22 -26.53
N ASN A 850 -29.17 -24.41 -26.76
CA ASN A 850 -29.72 -24.97 -28.02
C ASN A 850 -30.06 -23.89 -29.06
N ALA A 851 -30.04 -22.61 -28.68
CA ALA A 851 -30.36 -21.49 -29.56
C ALA A 851 -29.11 -20.97 -30.30
N VAL A 852 -29.33 -20.45 -31.50
CA VAL A 852 -28.29 -19.78 -32.30
C VAL A 852 -28.66 -18.31 -32.42
N TYR A 853 -27.79 -17.45 -31.91
CA TYR A 853 -27.94 -16.01 -31.97
C TYR A 853 -27.11 -15.44 -33.12
N GLU A 854 -27.68 -14.48 -33.83
CA GLU A 854 -27.03 -13.74 -34.90
C GLU A 854 -26.66 -12.35 -34.37
N ASN A 855 -25.35 -12.04 -34.33
CA ASN A 855 -24.82 -10.73 -33.95
C ASN A 855 -25.38 -10.23 -32.61
N LEU A 856 -24.89 -10.82 -31.52
CA LEU A 856 -25.40 -10.64 -30.17
C LEU A 856 -24.71 -9.45 -29.48
N HIS A 857 -25.48 -8.42 -29.09
CA HIS A 857 -24.97 -7.17 -28.51
C HIS A 857 -25.40 -6.99 -27.06
N GLY A 858 -24.45 -6.63 -26.20
CA GLY A 858 -24.71 -6.31 -24.79
C GLY A 858 -25.06 -4.83 -24.57
N GLY A 859 -25.68 -4.54 -23.43
CA GLY A 859 -25.81 -3.16 -22.96
C GLY A 859 -26.94 -2.33 -23.59
N ARG A 860 -27.91 -3.00 -24.23
CA ARG A 860 -29.07 -2.36 -24.87
C ARG A 860 -30.28 -2.30 -23.93
N PHE A 861 -30.50 -3.29 -23.07
CA PHE A 861 -31.56 -3.27 -22.05
C PHE A 861 -30.99 -3.68 -20.69
N TYR A 862 -31.11 -2.83 -19.69
CA TYR A 862 -30.42 -3.01 -18.40
C TYR A 862 -31.01 -2.18 -17.27
N ARG A 863 -30.78 -2.63 -16.03
CA ARG A 863 -31.11 -1.93 -14.79
C ARG A 863 -30.03 -0.88 -14.51
N HIS A 864 -30.30 0.37 -14.86
CA HIS A 864 -29.26 1.40 -14.99
C HIS A 864 -28.60 1.82 -13.67
N ARG A 865 -29.22 1.51 -12.52
CA ARG A 865 -28.67 1.74 -11.18
C ARG A 865 -27.91 0.53 -10.62
N ASP A 866 -28.07 -0.63 -11.24
CA ASP A 866 -27.49 -1.90 -10.80
C ASP A 866 -26.36 -2.37 -11.75
N VAL A 867 -25.81 -1.43 -12.52
CA VAL A 867 -24.66 -1.64 -13.41
C VAL A 867 -23.55 -0.66 -13.06
N VAL A 868 -22.30 -1.06 -13.28
CA VAL A 868 -21.12 -0.22 -13.01
C VAL A 868 -20.60 0.35 -14.32
N TYR A 869 -20.76 1.65 -14.54
CA TYR A 869 -20.27 2.29 -15.76
C TYR A 869 -18.73 2.27 -15.84
N ASP A 870 -18.17 1.72 -16.92
CA ASP A 870 -16.74 1.57 -17.20
C ASP A 870 -16.41 2.32 -18.51
N GLN A 871 -15.38 3.19 -18.50
CA GLN A 871 -15.03 4.07 -19.62
C GLN A 871 -14.09 3.40 -20.65
N VAL A 872 -14.25 2.09 -20.88
CA VAL A 872 -13.33 1.34 -21.75
C VAL A 872 -14.06 0.70 -22.94
N GLY A 873 -14.24 1.49 -23.99
CA GLY A 873 -14.31 1.04 -25.38
C GLY A 873 -15.70 1.11 -26.04
N PRO A 874 -15.77 1.40 -27.36
CA PRO A 874 -16.98 1.89 -28.02
C PRO A 874 -18.11 0.87 -28.28
N HIS A 875 -17.97 -0.40 -27.88
CA HIS A 875 -18.76 -1.49 -28.45
C HIS A 875 -19.60 -2.36 -27.47
N HIS A 876 -19.61 -2.08 -26.15
CA HIS A 876 -20.33 -2.96 -25.20
C HIS A 876 -21.06 -2.21 -24.07
N GLY A 877 -21.78 -1.14 -24.39
CA GLY A 877 -22.68 -0.47 -23.44
C GLY A 877 -22.01 0.28 -22.30
N ASN A 878 -20.68 0.37 -22.24
CA ASN A 878 -19.90 1.14 -21.25
C ASN A 878 -20.27 0.86 -19.78
N PHE A 879 -20.68 -0.38 -19.47
CA PHE A 879 -20.89 -0.80 -18.08
C PHE A 879 -20.71 -2.30 -17.87
N LEU A 880 -20.39 -2.66 -16.64
CA LEU A 880 -20.30 -4.02 -16.12
C LEU A 880 -21.59 -4.38 -15.36
N SER A 881 -21.96 -5.65 -15.42
CA SER A 881 -23.24 -6.13 -14.88
C SER A 881 -23.03 -7.46 -14.15
N ASP A 882 -23.57 -7.59 -12.95
CA ASP A 882 -23.38 -8.76 -12.08
C ASP A 882 -24.19 -9.99 -12.53
N TYR A 883 -25.33 -9.76 -13.18
CA TYR A 883 -26.21 -10.79 -13.74
C TYR A 883 -26.55 -10.48 -15.19
N VAL A 884 -26.00 -11.28 -16.11
CA VAL A 884 -26.21 -11.13 -17.55
C VAL A 884 -27.00 -12.31 -18.09
N SER A 885 -28.04 -12.04 -18.87
CA SER A 885 -28.78 -13.05 -19.62
C SER A 885 -28.99 -12.63 -21.07
N HIS A 886 -29.66 -13.49 -21.84
CA HIS A 886 -29.94 -13.31 -23.27
C HIS A 886 -31.45 -13.20 -23.44
N CYS A 887 -31.90 -12.30 -24.32
CA CYS A 887 -33.30 -12.34 -24.74
C CYS A 887 -33.54 -13.54 -25.69
N PRO A 888 -34.79 -13.90 -25.97
CA PRO A 888 -35.10 -14.92 -26.96
C PRO A 888 -34.58 -14.55 -28.37
N PRO A 889 -34.18 -15.51 -29.22
CA PRO A 889 -33.66 -15.25 -30.56
C PRO A 889 -34.60 -14.45 -31.49
N GLU A 890 -35.91 -14.59 -31.30
CA GLU A 890 -36.97 -13.87 -32.02
C GLU A 890 -37.09 -12.40 -31.60
N ALA A 891 -36.77 -12.08 -30.34
CA ALA A 891 -36.77 -10.74 -29.78
C ALA A 891 -35.48 -10.00 -30.20
N ARG A 892 -35.55 -9.24 -31.30
CA ARG A 892 -34.38 -8.63 -31.94
C ARG A 892 -34.52 -7.13 -32.18
N ILE A 893 -33.37 -6.46 -32.27
CA ILE A 893 -33.25 -5.08 -32.76
C ILE A 893 -32.82 -5.15 -34.23
N VAL A 894 -33.45 -4.36 -35.10
CA VAL A 894 -32.97 -4.15 -36.47
C VAL A 894 -32.09 -2.92 -36.53
N HIS A 895 -30.95 -3.03 -37.19
CA HIS A 895 -30.04 -1.91 -37.47
C HIS A 895 -30.13 -1.58 -38.96
N LEU A 896 -30.48 -0.34 -39.24
CA LEU A 896 -30.85 0.15 -40.57
C LEU A 896 -29.71 0.95 -41.23
N ASP A 897 -28.49 0.95 -40.65
CA ASP A 897 -27.33 1.70 -41.14
C ASP A 897 -26.96 1.38 -42.60
N TYR A 898 -27.20 0.15 -43.05
CA TYR A 898 -26.98 -0.24 -44.46
C TYR A 898 -28.03 0.36 -45.42
N LEU A 899 -29.22 0.70 -44.93
CA LEU A 899 -30.31 1.28 -45.72
C LEU A 899 -30.29 2.81 -45.69
N VAL A 900 -29.97 3.40 -44.55
CA VAL A 900 -30.15 4.85 -44.32
C VAL A 900 -28.89 5.67 -44.57
N ARG A 901 -27.74 5.01 -44.73
CA ARG A 901 -26.45 5.65 -45.07
C ARG A 901 -25.87 5.06 -46.34
N THR A 902 -25.11 5.86 -47.09
CA THR A 902 -24.31 5.35 -48.22
C THR A 902 -23.03 4.64 -47.74
N ALA A 903 -22.37 3.88 -48.61
CA ALA A 903 -21.08 3.26 -48.29
C ALA A 903 -20.01 4.31 -47.89
N SER A 904 -20.04 5.46 -48.56
CA SER A 904 -19.16 6.60 -48.24
C SER A 904 -19.45 7.20 -46.86
N GLU A 905 -20.72 7.34 -46.48
CA GLU A 905 -21.11 7.82 -45.14
C GLU A 905 -20.72 6.82 -44.04
N ARG A 906 -20.87 5.51 -44.29
CA ARG A 906 -20.41 4.47 -43.36
C ARG A 906 -18.89 4.43 -43.23
N LEU A 907 -18.15 4.65 -44.32
CA LEU A 907 -16.68 4.79 -44.28
C LEU A 907 -16.24 6.02 -43.50
N ALA A 908 -16.94 7.15 -43.63
CA ALA A 908 -16.68 8.34 -42.82
C ALA A 908 -16.93 8.07 -41.33
N LYS A 909 -18.04 7.39 -40.98
CA LYS A 909 -18.34 6.94 -39.61
C LYS A 909 -17.22 6.04 -39.05
N LEU A 910 -16.75 5.06 -39.84
CA LEU A 910 -15.63 4.19 -39.48
C LEU A 910 -14.33 4.96 -39.21
N ARG A 911 -13.99 5.94 -40.06
CA ARG A 911 -12.79 6.77 -39.89
C ARG A 911 -12.85 7.62 -38.61
N VAL A 912 -14.03 8.14 -38.25
CA VAL A 912 -14.22 8.87 -36.99
C VAL A 912 -14.03 7.95 -35.78
N VAL A 913 -14.53 6.71 -35.84
CA VAL A 913 -14.29 5.70 -34.79
C VAL A 913 -12.80 5.39 -34.67
N GLU A 914 -12.11 5.18 -35.79
CA GLU A 914 -10.67 4.90 -35.81
C GLU A 914 -9.82 6.09 -35.30
N GLN A 915 -10.18 7.33 -35.67
CA GLN A 915 -9.50 8.52 -35.16
C GLN A 915 -9.66 8.66 -33.65
N ARG A 916 -10.86 8.33 -33.14
CA ARG A 916 -11.16 8.43 -31.72
C ARG A 916 -10.56 7.27 -30.92
N PHE A 917 -10.49 6.09 -31.52
CA PHE A 917 -10.00 4.85 -30.92
C PHE A 917 -9.13 4.09 -31.93
N PRO A 918 -7.84 4.47 -32.08
CA PRO A 918 -6.94 3.82 -33.03
C PRO A 918 -6.88 2.30 -32.81
N GLY A 919 -7.07 1.54 -33.88
CA GLY A 919 -7.10 0.07 -33.87
C GLY A 919 -8.45 -0.56 -33.52
N ASN A 920 -9.50 0.21 -33.21
CA ASN A 920 -10.83 -0.35 -32.90
C ASN A 920 -11.83 -0.23 -34.05
N GLY A 921 -11.63 0.61 -35.05
CA GLY A 921 -12.53 0.71 -36.20
C GLY A 921 -12.22 -0.36 -37.24
N TRP A 922 -11.00 -0.34 -37.79
CA TRP A 922 -10.62 -1.17 -38.94
C TRP A 922 -10.81 -2.69 -38.76
N PRO A 923 -10.61 -3.30 -37.58
CA PRO A 923 -10.88 -4.73 -37.41
C PRO A 923 -12.34 -5.14 -37.66
N PHE A 924 -13.29 -4.19 -37.53
CA PHE A 924 -14.71 -4.40 -37.78
C PHE A 924 -15.18 -3.77 -39.10
N ALA A 925 -14.27 -3.33 -39.98
CA ALA A 925 -14.61 -2.69 -41.25
C ALA A 925 -15.53 -3.58 -42.12
N ASN A 926 -15.28 -4.89 -42.15
CA ASN A 926 -16.12 -5.85 -42.89
C ASN A 926 -17.54 -6.03 -42.32
N HIS A 927 -17.78 -5.57 -41.08
CA HIS A 927 -19.10 -5.51 -40.46
C HIS A 927 -19.73 -4.12 -40.61
N MET A 928 -18.96 -3.04 -40.64
CA MET A 928 -19.50 -1.68 -40.81
C MET A 928 -19.70 -1.29 -42.28
N ILE A 929 -19.01 -1.97 -43.20
CA ILE A 929 -19.05 -1.72 -44.64
C ILE A 929 -19.17 -3.08 -45.34
N PRO A 930 -20.39 -3.61 -45.53
CA PRO A 930 -20.60 -4.95 -46.08
C PRO A 930 -20.04 -5.10 -47.50
N GLU A 931 -19.92 -4.00 -48.25
CA GLU A 931 -19.30 -3.96 -49.58
C GLU A 931 -17.82 -4.40 -49.57
N MET A 932 -17.14 -4.28 -48.43
CA MET A 932 -15.73 -4.67 -48.26
C MET A 932 -15.57 -6.13 -47.82
N ALA A 933 -16.65 -6.81 -47.44
CA ALA A 933 -16.58 -8.18 -46.94
C ALA A 933 -16.56 -9.21 -48.08
N PRO A 934 -15.74 -10.28 -47.99
CA PRO A 934 -15.83 -11.43 -48.90
C PRO A 934 -17.24 -12.01 -48.92
N ARG A 935 -17.78 -12.29 -50.11
CA ARG A 935 -19.15 -12.79 -50.29
C ARG A 935 -19.41 -14.09 -49.53
N GLU A 936 -18.40 -14.94 -49.39
CA GLU A 936 -18.48 -16.23 -48.68
C GLU A 936 -18.67 -16.05 -47.18
N LEU A 937 -18.39 -14.86 -46.65
CA LEU A 937 -18.47 -14.52 -45.24
C LEU A 937 -19.79 -13.85 -44.87
N LEU A 938 -20.51 -13.25 -45.83
CA LEU A 938 -21.86 -12.72 -45.63
C LEU A 938 -22.91 -13.83 -45.71
N LEU A 939 -23.91 -13.76 -44.84
CA LEU A 939 -25.06 -14.66 -44.86
C LEU A 939 -26.37 -13.88 -45.02
N PRO A 940 -26.73 -13.51 -46.26
CA PRO A 940 -28.02 -12.89 -46.52
C PRO A 940 -29.15 -13.89 -46.21
N ARG A 941 -30.12 -13.47 -45.42
CA ARG A 941 -31.34 -14.21 -45.12
C ARG A 941 -32.53 -13.29 -45.29
N LYS A 942 -33.59 -13.77 -45.98
CA LYS A 942 -34.85 -13.04 -46.07
C LYS A 942 -35.31 -12.63 -44.69
N PHE A 943 -35.52 -11.34 -44.52
CA PHE A 943 -36.08 -10.76 -43.31
C PHE A 943 -37.53 -10.40 -43.61
N HIS A 944 -38.45 -10.83 -42.75
CA HIS A 944 -39.87 -10.49 -42.88
C HIS A 944 -40.40 -10.05 -41.52
N SER A 945 -40.94 -8.84 -41.48
CA SER A 945 -41.71 -8.29 -40.37
C SER A 945 -42.70 -7.31 -41.00
N PRO A 946 -43.99 -7.66 -41.12
CA PRO A 946 -44.97 -6.84 -41.81
C PRO A 946 -45.02 -5.37 -41.36
N GLU A 947 -44.76 -5.12 -40.08
CA GLU A 947 -44.75 -3.80 -39.47
C GLU A 947 -43.50 -3.00 -39.86
N LEU A 948 -42.33 -3.65 -39.91
CA LEU A 948 -41.07 -3.01 -40.30
C LEU A 948 -40.94 -2.87 -41.82
N ASP A 949 -41.55 -3.77 -42.59
CA ASP A 949 -41.57 -3.70 -44.06
C ASP A 949 -42.22 -2.38 -44.52
N GLN A 950 -43.28 -1.94 -43.83
CA GLN A 950 -43.93 -0.63 -44.08
C GLN A 950 -43.03 0.56 -43.70
N LEU A 951 -42.38 0.50 -42.53
CA LEU A 951 -41.43 1.53 -42.09
C LEU A 951 -40.25 1.66 -43.06
N ILE A 952 -39.67 0.53 -43.46
CA ILE A 952 -38.56 0.49 -44.43
C ILE A 952 -39.01 1.08 -45.78
N ALA A 953 -40.19 0.71 -46.27
CA ALA A 953 -40.73 1.27 -47.52
C ALA A 953 -40.92 2.79 -47.44
N ALA A 954 -41.43 3.31 -46.31
CA ALA A 954 -41.60 4.75 -46.10
C ALA A 954 -40.26 5.50 -46.04
N ILE A 955 -39.27 4.93 -45.34
CA ILE A 955 -37.90 5.46 -45.27
C ILE A 955 -37.28 5.53 -46.68
N LEU A 956 -37.39 4.44 -47.45
CA LEU A 956 -36.83 4.38 -48.81
C LEU A 956 -37.52 5.35 -49.78
N ALA A 957 -38.82 5.58 -49.63
CA ALA A 957 -39.56 6.56 -50.43
C ALA A 957 -39.07 8.01 -50.17
N ASN A 958 -38.65 8.32 -48.94
CA ASN A 958 -38.33 9.69 -48.52
C ASN A 958 -36.84 10.06 -48.57
N ILE A 959 -35.92 9.09 -48.73
CA ILE A 959 -34.45 9.32 -48.76
C ILE A 959 -33.89 9.60 -50.19
N HIS A 960 -34.74 9.83 -51.21
CA HIS A 960 -34.34 9.96 -52.63
C HIS A 960 -33.18 10.94 -52.94
N GLU A 961 -31.99 10.41 -53.23
CA GLU A 961 -31.57 10.02 -54.59
C GLU A 961 -31.11 8.55 -54.53
N PRO A 962 -31.63 7.63 -55.36
CA PRO A 962 -31.13 6.27 -55.42
C PRO A 962 -29.79 6.30 -56.15
N SER A 963 -28.72 6.63 -55.44
CA SER A 963 -27.42 6.15 -55.89
C SER A 963 -27.53 4.62 -55.98
N GLU A 964 -27.01 4.03 -57.04
CA GLU A 964 -26.92 2.57 -57.16
C GLU A 964 -26.24 1.91 -55.93
N GLU A 965 -25.58 2.71 -55.07
CA GLU A 965 -24.88 2.30 -53.84
C GLU A 965 -25.76 1.79 -52.68
N VAL A 966 -27.07 2.09 -52.61
CA VAL A 966 -27.91 1.60 -51.48
C VAL A 966 -28.39 0.15 -51.71
N VAL A 967 -28.48 -0.27 -52.98
CA VAL A 967 -28.78 -1.66 -53.33
C VAL A 967 -27.47 -2.43 -53.39
N LEU A 968 -27.26 -3.38 -52.49
CA LEU A 968 -26.12 -4.29 -52.60
C LEU A 968 -26.32 -5.22 -53.81
N LYS A 969 -25.88 -4.79 -55.00
CA LYS A 969 -25.81 -5.67 -56.16
C LYS A 969 -24.62 -6.61 -55.97
N ILE A 970 -24.89 -7.92 -55.88
CA ILE A 970 -23.86 -8.95 -55.69
C ILE A 970 -22.72 -8.84 -56.72
N SER A 971 -23.00 -8.31 -57.92
CA SER A 971 -22.03 -8.08 -59.00
C SER A 971 -21.02 -6.95 -58.76
N GLU A 972 -21.33 -5.95 -57.93
CA GLU A 972 -20.47 -4.76 -57.74
C GLU A 972 -19.43 -4.96 -56.62
N ILE A 973 -19.72 -5.83 -55.64
CA ILE A 973 -18.77 -6.31 -54.60
C ILE A 973 -17.53 -6.95 -55.25
N ALA A 974 -17.70 -7.59 -56.41
CA ALA A 974 -16.60 -8.21 -57.17
C ALA A 974 -15.65 -7.17 -57.82
N LYS A 975 -16.17 -5.99 -58.20
CA LYS A 975 -15.40 -4.96 -58.90
C LYS A 975 -14.48 -4.18 -57.94
N ILE A 976 -14.98 -3.88 -56.75
CA ILE A 976 -14.22 -3.23 -55.65
C ILE A 976 -13.04 -4.11 -55.19
N GLN A 977 -13.17 -5.43 -55.27
CA GLN A 977 -12.08 -6.38 -54.96
C GLN A 977 -10.99 -6.42 -56.06
N GLN A 978 -11.35 -6.13 -57.31
CA GLN A 978 -10.42 -6.16 -58.44
C GLN A 978 -9.50 -4.93 -58.48
N ASP A 979 -10.01 -3.75 -58.09
CA ASP A 979 -9.22 -2.51 -57.97
C ASP A 979 -8.29 -2.49 -56.74
N ARG A 980 -8.49 -3.41 -55.78
CA ARG A 980 -7.66 -3.56 -54.57
C ARG A 980 -6.34 -4.29 -54.82
N LEU A 981 -6.22 -5.01 -55.94
CA LEU A 981 -4.99 -5.71 -56.32
C LEU A 981 -3.98 -4.81 -57.06
N THR A 982 -4.36 -3.58 -57.41
CA THR A 982 -3.59 -2.70 -58.29
C THR A 982 -3.17 -1.35 -57.70
N SER A 983 -3.49 -1.05 -56.43
CA SER A 983 -2.95 0.14 -55.74
C SER A 983 -2.37 -0.18 -54.35
N ASP A 984 -1.13 0.24 -54.16
CA ASP A 984 -0.21 -0.17 -53.10
C ASP A 984 -0.60 0.20 -51.65
N ALA A 985 -0.01 -0.57 -50.73
CA ALA A 985 0.43 -0.20 -49.39
C ALA A 985 -0.62 0.32 -48.39
N ILE A 986 -1.19 -0.58 -47.58
CA ILE A 986 -1.38 -0.39 -46.13
C ILE A 986 -1.28 -1.76 -45.44
N HIS A 987 -0.46 -1.82 -44.40
CA HIS A 987 -0.26 -2.96 -43.52
C HIS A 987 -1.56 -3.71 -43.17
N PHE A 988 -1.70 -4.94 -43.65
CA PHE A 988 -2.66 -5.91 -43.12
C PHE A 988 -1.91 -7.19 -42.76
N GLN A 989 -1.56 -7.33 -41.48
CA GLN A 989 -1.24 -8.63 -40.87
C GLN A 989 -2.56 -9.25 -40.40
N TYR A 990 -2.88 -10.43 -40.93
CA TYR A 990 -3.85 -11.36 -40.34
C TYR A 990 -3.11 -12.54 -39.69
#